data_AF-A0A975Y4K6-F1
#
_entry.id   AF-A0A975Y4K6-F1
#
_cell.length_a   1.000
_cell.length_b   1.000
_cell.length_c   1.000
_cell.angle_alpha   90.00
_cell.angle_beta   90.00
_cell.angle_gamma   90.00
#
_symmetry.space_group_name_H-M   'P 1'
#
loop_
_entity.id
_entity.type
_entity.pdbx_description
1 polymer ?
#
loop_
_entity_poly.entity_id
_entity_poly.type
_entity_poly.pdbx_seq_one_letter_code
_entity_poly.pdbx_strand_id
1 'polypeptide(L)'
;MVSSPVQFPDIQNHWARLFIQALAQRRIVNGYRDGTFRPNNSVTRAEFAAIIAAIFTPTKKREYVPFTDIPDNYWAKSAIQKVCETGFLIGYPDRTFRPNDKISKGDILVATVNGLDVASKVAPDLLGKLGQIYQDAASIPNYGTNQIAIATRIGWVANYPNLKLLNSTASATRADVAVMVYQALVSIGKAEKITSEYIVVPPPLEIKPTTPTTPKTVKVSHRREFRGAWIATVWNSDWPSQGKMSVEQQKAELLEIIKKLQSLNFNALILQVRPEGDAVYASGLEPWSAWISGTQGKAPEPFYDPLEYAIAECHKRNIEVHAWFNPYRAKTSNQGSPNVRPHIAITNPEAVYQWGSQLWMDPGLKVVQDRAYNVIVDVVRRYDIDAVHLDDYFYPYPISGKSFPDDKTYAAYRASGGKLSLADWRRENVNQMVLRLSQGIKATKSNVRFGISPFGIYRPGQPVGIAGLDAYNVLYADSKKWLEQGWIDYIAPQLYWRTDQTQQSYESLLKWWTSINPQQRHIYVGNNISKLDGKTWKNEEIEKQIKITRNLAGKLALGNIFFSMSFLQKNTLGIADEFSSYYSQPALVPTQSWQNNTPPSPPKNLKFQDGKLNWQPGDERPVRSWTLYRQNGDNWTIQRILSAGTTFATVQPGTYAVCAVDRLANESEGVVISV
;
A
#
# COMPACT_ATOMS: atom_id res chain seq x y z
N MET A 1 28.76 23.80 29.34
CA MET A 1 29.50 25.00 28.90
C MET A 1 29.62 24.94 27.38
N VAL A 2 28.83 25.74 26.66
CA VAL A 2 28.94 25.85 25.21
C VAL A 2 30.18 26.70 24.94
N SER A 3 31.25 26.09 24.40
CA SER A 3 32.46 26.84 24.04
C SER A 3 32.12 27.91 23.01
N SER A 4 32.52 29.16 23.25
CA SER A 4 32.41 30.23 22.26
C SER A 4 32.93 29.75 20.89
N PRO A 5 32.22 30.02 19.78
CA PRO A 5 32.67 29.58 18.47
C PRO A 5 34.06 30.16 18.18
N VAL A 6 35.00 29.32 17.74
CA VAL A 6 36.32 29.77 17.30
C VAL A 6 36.14 30.72 16.13
N GLN A 7 36.49 32.00 16.31
CA GLN A 7 36.39 33.04 15.29
C GLN A 7 37.79 33.48 14.85
N PHE A 8 38.01 33.46 13.53
CA PHE A 8 39.20 34.05 12.91
C PHE A 8 38.80 35.35 12.20
N PRO A 9 39.46 36.50 12.45
CA PRO A 9 39.07 37.77 11.84
C PRO A 9 39.20 37.80 10.31
N ASP A 10 40.15 37.04 9.77
CA ASP A 10 40.54 37.06 8.36
C ASP A 10 39.70 36.15 7.45
N ILE A 11 38.66 35.49 7.98
CA ILE A 11 37.77 34.61 7.20
C ILE A 11 36.33 35.11 7.06
N GLN A 12 35.98 36.28 7.61
CA GLN A 12 34.58 36.74 7.71
C GLN A 12 33.82 36.73 6.37
N ASN A 13 34.50 37.18 5.31
CA ASN A 13 33.95 37.21 3.95
C ASN A 13 34.58 36.14 3.04
N HIS A 14 35.19 35.10 3.61
CA HIS A 14 35.90 34.08 2.87
C HIS A 14 34.97 32.92 2.47
N TRP A 15 35.07 32.45 1.23
CA TRP A 15 34.20 31.39 0.68
C TRP A 15 34.22 30.08 1.49
N ALA A 16 35.36 29.76 2.11
CA ALA A 16 35.55 28.59 2.95
C ALA A 16 35.19 28.78 4.44
N ARG A 17 34.63 29.94 4.84
CA ARG A 17 34.43 30.31 6.27
C ARG A 17 33.75 29.22 7.10
N LEU A 18 32.62 28.70 6.63
CA LEU A 18 31.83 27.73 7.39
C LEU A 18 32.59 26.42 7.61
N PHE A 19 33.33 25.95 6.61
CA PHE A 19 34.15 24.75 6.70
C PHE A 19 35.32 24.95 7.68
N ILE A 20 36.00 26.09 7.60
CA ILE A 20 37.11 26.44 8.50
C ILE A 20 36.63 26.50 9.95
N GLN A 21 35.51 27.19 10.21
CA GLN A 21 34.92 27.28 11.55
C GLN A 21 34.53 25.90 12.08
N ALA A 22 33.89 25.07 11.25
CA ALA A 22 33.46 23.74 11.64
C ALA A 22 34.64 22.81 11.97
N LEU A 23 35.75 22.89 11.22
CA LEU A 23 36.97 22.13 11.54
C LEU A 23 37.70 22.68 12.77
N ALA A 24 37.75 23.99 12.95
CA ALA A 24 38.40 24.62 14.11
C ALA A 24 37.66 24.31 15.42
N GLN A 25 36.32 24.30 15.42
CA GLN A 25 35.51 23.85 16.54
C GLN A 25 35.80 22.40 16.95
N ARG A 26 36.13 21.56 15.97
CA ARG A 26 36.51 20.15 16.16
C ARG A 26 37.99 20.00 16.54
N ARG A 27 38.73 21.10 16.68
CA ARG A 27 40.19 21.15 16.93
C ARG A 27 41.00 20.40 15.86
N ILE A 28 40.45 20.32 14.65
CA ILE A 28 41.08 19.65 13.51
C ILE A 28 42.08 20.59 12.81
N VAL A 29 41.72 21.87 12.68
CA VAL A 29 42.62 22.91 12.18
C VAL A 29 42.78 24.00 13.23
N ASN A 30 43.96 24.59 13.30
CA ASN A 30 44.28 25.67 14.23
C ASN A 30 44.66 26.94 13.45
N GLY A 31 44.34 28.09 14.06
CA GLY A 31 44.86 29.39 13.62
C GLY A 31 46.30 29.63 14.10
N TYR A 32 46.85 30.75 13.67
CA TYR A 32 48.14 31.25 14.11
C TYR A 32 48.01 31.94 15.48
N ARG A 33 49.16 32.17 16.14
CA ARG A 33 49.21 32.82 17.47
C ARG A 33 48.64 34.23 17.47
N ASP A 34 48.61 34.90 16.32
CA ASP A 34 48.03 36.22 16.11
C ASP A 34 46.49 36.20 15.95
N GLY A 35 45.86 35.03 16.07
CA GLY A 35 44.40 34.86 15.96
C GLY A 35 43.89 34.73 14.52
N THR A 36 44.76 34.71 13.50
CA THR A 36 44.36 34.56 12.09
C THR A 36 44.34 33.10 11.65
N PHE A 37 43.57 32.75 10.60
CA PHE A 37 43.62 31.42 9.97
C PHE A 37 44.54 31.38 8.74
N ARG A 38 44.70 32.49 8.05
CA ARG A 38 45.39 32.71 6.77
C ARG A 38 44.89 31.76 5.67
N PRO A 39 43.61 31.84 5.28
CA PRO A 39 42.97 30.86 4.41
C PRO A 39 43.63 30.71 3.03
N ASN A 40 44.26 31.78 2.52
CA ASN A 40 44.88 31.82 1.20
C ASN A 40 46.34 31.35 1.17
N ASN A 41 46.94 31.02 2.33
CA ASN A 41 48.32 30.53 2.37
C ASN A 41 48.41 29.11 1.82
N SER A 42 49.44 28.83 1.02
CA SER A 42 49.71 27.48 0.50
C SER A 42 50.23 26.53 1.57
N VAL A 43 49.71 25.30 1.55
CA VAL A 43 50.03 24.24 2.52
C VAL A 43 51.19 23.38 2.01
N THR A 44 52.15 23.04 2.89
CA THR A 44 53.22 22.10 2.56
C THR A 44 52.77 20.65 2.66
N ARG A 45 53.50 19.72 2.01
CA ARG A 45 53.25 18.28 2.13
C ARG A 45 53.31 17.79 3.57
N ALA A 46 54.23 18.31 4.38
CA ALA A 46 54.33 17.96 5.81
C ALA A 46 53.13 18.49 6.63
N GLU A 47 52.67 19.71 6.37
CA GLU A 47 51.49 20.28 7.02
C GLU A 47 50.23 19.48 6.67
N PHE A 48 50.05 19.11 5.40
CA PHE A 48 48.94 18.27 4.97
C PHE A 48 48.99 16.88 5.62
N ALA A 49 50.17 16.25 5.70
CA ALA A 49 50.36 14.98 6.39
C ALA A 49 49.94 15.06 7.85
N ALA A 50 50.31 16.13 8.56
CA ALA A 50 49.91 16.36 9.94
C ALA A 50 48.38 16.49 10.10
N ILE A 51 47.72 17.23 9.19
CA ILE A 51 46.26 17.39 9.18
C ILE A 51 45.57 16.04 8.97
N ILE A 52 45.95 15.28 7.94
CA ILE A 52 45.33 13.98 7.64
C ILE A 52 45.57 12.97 8.78
N ALA A 53 46.80 12.90 9.31
CA ALA A 53 47.15 12.02 10.41
C ALA A 53 46.36 12.31 11.70
N ALA A 54 45.99 13.56 11.93
CA ALA A 54 45.18 13.95 13.09
C ALA A 54 43.71 13.56 12.94
N ILE A 55 43.20 13.47 11.71
CA ILE A 55 41.75 13.32 11.43
C ILE A 55 41.38 11.87 11.16
N PHE A 56 42.19 11.19 10.37
CA PHE A 56 41.86 9.87 9.84
C PHE A 56 42.73 8.79 10.48
N THR A 57 42.09 7.67 10.82
CA THR A 57 42.71 6.48 11.41
C THR A 57 42.34 5.22 10.63
N PRO A 58 42.59 5.16 9.30
CA PRO A 58 42.36 3.92 8.55
C PRO A 58 43.39 2.85 8.96
N THR A 59 43.14 1.63 8.53
CA THR A 59 44.04 0.49 8.77
C THR A 59 45.39 0.68 8.06
N LYS A 60 46.46 0.18 8.68
CA LYS A 60 47.79 0.12 8.07
C LYS A 60 47.72 -0.74 6.80
N LYS A 61 48.16 -0.18 5.67
CA LYS A 61 48.16 -0.84 4.35
C LYS A 61 49.54 -1.35 3.93
N ARG A 62 50.61 -0.78 4.50
CA ARG A 62 52.01 -1.14 4.17
C ARG A 62 52.97 -0.76 5.28
N GLU A 63 54.16 -1.35 5.24
CA GLU A 63 55.27 -1.00 6.12
C GLU A 63 55.90 0.35 5.74
N TYR A 64 56.39 1.07 6.75
CA TYR A 64 57.06 2.36 6.56
C TYR A 64 58.52 2.16 6.18
N VAL A 65 58.95 2.87 5.13
CA VAL A 65 60.36 2.97 4.74
C VAL A 65 60.82 4.41 5.00
N PRO A 66 61.85 4.64 5.82
CA PRO A 66 62.35 5.99 6.09
C PRO A 66 62.84 6.70 4.82
N PHE A 67 62.49 7.98 4.73
CA PHE A 67 62.92 8.89 3.67
C PHE A 67 64.27 9.54 4.01
N THR A 68 65.06 9.86 2.99
CA THR A 68 66.41 10.43 3.14
C THR A 68 66.41 11.89 3.56
N ASP A 69 65.32 12.62 3.30
CA ASP A 69 65.15 14.04 3.57
C ASP A 69 64.29 14.34 4.82
N ILE A 70 63.99 13.32 5.63
CA ILE A 70 63.27 13.46 6.90
C ILE A 70 64.17 13.05 8.07
N PRO A 71 64.81 14.02 8.75
CA PRO A 71 65.59 13.77 9.95
C PRO A 71 64.77 13.13 11.08
N ASP A 72 65.44 12.42 11.99
CA ASP A 72 64.76 11.73 13.10
C ASP A 72 63.98 12.66 14.03
N ASN A 73 64.42 13.91 14.15
CA ASN A 73 63.81 14.96 14.95
C ASN A 73 62.85 15.87 14.16
N TYR A 74 62.53 15.54 12.90
CA TYR A 74 61.62 16.36 12.10
C TYR A 74 60.21 16.37 12.71
N TRP A 75 59.65 17.56 12.91
CA TRP A 75 58.42 17.77 13.68
C TRP A 75 57.21 16.95 13.16
N ALA A 76 57.14 16.72 11.84
CA ALA A 76 56.05 15.96 11.22
C ALA A 76 56.38 14.49 10.97
N LYS A 77 57.54 13.97 11.42
CA LYS A 77 58.02 12.61 11.11
C LYS A 77 56.96 11.54 11.39
N SER A 78 56.36 11.54 12.57
CA SER A 78 55.32 10.57 12.95
C SER A 78 54.05 10.69 12.10
N ALA A 79 53.67 11.92 11.73
CA ALA A 79 52.52 12.14 10.85
C ALA A 79 52.80 11.64 9.44
N ILE A 80 53.98 11.94 8.89
CA ILE A 80 54.46 11.46 7.58
C ILE A 80 54.49 9.94 7.55
N GLN A 81 55.05 9.29 8.57
CA GLN A 81 55.01 7.85 8.72
C GLN A 81 53.59 7.31 8.64
N LYS A 82 52.68 7.85 9.47
CA LYS A 82 51.29 7.38 9.54
C LYS A 82 50.55 7.51 8.21
N VAL A 83 50.63 8.65 7.53
CA VAL A 83 49.93 8.84 6.24
C VAL A 83 50.53 7.99 5.12
N CYS A 84 51.83 7.67 5.21
CA CYS A 84 52.47 6.74 4.30
C CYS A 84 51.99 5.30 4.55
N GLU A 85 52.04 4.82 5.79
CA GLU A 85 51.59 3.47 6.18
C GLU A 85 50.12 3.21 5.81
N THR A 86 49.28 4.23 5.88
CA THR A 86 47.84 4.16 5.61
C THR A 86 47.45 4.44 4.16
N GLY A 87 48.42 4.75 3.29
CA GLY A 87 48.20 4.93 1.86
C GLY A 87 47.60 6.29 1.47
N PHE A 88 47.60 7.28 2.36
CA PHE A 88 47.21 8.65 2.02
C PHE A 88 48.28 9.35 1.18
N LEU A 89 49.55 9.28 1.56
CA LEU A 89 50.64 9.87 0.77
C LEU A 89 51.69 8.84 0.41
N ILE A 90 52.44 9.13 -0.64
CA ILE A 90 53.67 8.41 -1.01
C ILE A 90 54.82 9.40 -1.12
N GLY A 91 56.04 8.92 -0.86
CA GLY A 91 57.25 9.62 -1.27
C GLY A 91 57.56 9.39 -2.74
N TYR A 92 58.69 9.93 -3.16
CA TYR A 92 59.17 9.89 -4.54
C TYR A 92 60.11 8.69 -4.76
N PRO A 93 60.34 8.27 -6.03
CA PRO A 93 61.22 7.14 -6.34
C PRO A 93 62.67 7.29 -5.83
N ASP A 94 63.13 8.53 -5.63
CA ASP A 94 64.45 8.89 -5.10
C ASP A 94 64.58 8.74 -3.56
N ARG A 95 63.57 8.13 -2.91
CA ARG A 95 63.45 7.98 -1.45
C ARG A 95 63.32 9.30 -0.68
N THR A 96 62.89 10.38 -1.31
CA THR A 96 62.53 11.64 -0.64
C THR A 96 61.02 11.73 -0.39
N PHE A 97 60.61 12.51 0.63
CA PHE A 97 59.22 12.88 0.88
C PHE A 97 58.88 14.29 0.38
N ARG A 98 59.88 15.17 0.35
CA ARG A 98 59.82 16.60 0.02
C ARG A 98 58.86 17.36 0.94
N PRO A 99 59.15 17.44 2.25
CA PRO A 99 58.20 17.91 3.25
C PRO A 99 57.83 19.39 3.11
N ASN A 100 58.73 20.20 2.54
CA ASN A 100 58.57 21.64 2.39
C ASN A 100 57.91 22.06 1.07
N ASP A 101 57.80 21.14 0.11
CA ASP A 101 57.11 21.39 -1.16
C ASP A 101 55.63 21.67 -0.89
N LYS A 102 55.05 22.58 -1.67
CA LYS A 102 53.63 22.89 -1.61
C LYS A 102 52.83 21.74 -2.22
N ILE A 103 51.82 21.28 -1.50
CA ILE A 103 50.94 20.21 -2.01
C ILE A 103 49.97 20.80 -3.03
N SER A 104 49.74 20.10 -4.14
CA SER A 104 48.79 20.52 -5.15
C SER A 104 47.34 20.17 -4.75
N LYS A 105 46.35 20.85 -5.35
CA LYS A 105 44.92 20.51 -5.16
C LYS A 105 44.63 19.08 -5.61
N GLY A 106 45.19 18.66 -6.74
CA GLY A 106 45.04 17.30 -7.25
C GLY A 106 45.58 16.26 -6.29
N ASP A 107 46.77 16.49 -5.72
CA ASP A 107 47.39 15.54 -4.78
C ASP A 107 46.58 15.37 -3.49
N ILE A 108 45.89 16.41 -3.01
CA ILE A 108 44.97 16.28 -1.85
C ILE A 108 43.83 15.31 -2.16
N LEU A 109 43.20 15.46 -3.33
CA LEU A 109 42.10 14.59 -3.75
C LEU A 109 42.57 13.16 -3.94
N VAL A 110 43.70 12.97 -4.64
CA VAL A 110 44.33 11.66 -4.85
C VAL A 110 44.65 11.00 -3.52
N ALA A 111 45.31 11.74 -2.62
CA ALA A 111 45.69 11.26 -1.30
C ALA A 111 44.48 10.79 -0.48
N THR A 112 43.42 11.60 -0.49
CA THR A 112 42.23 11.33 0.33
C THR A 112 41.42 10.15 -0.22
N VAL A 113 41.27 10.04 -1.55
CA VAL A 113 40.61 8.91 -2.20
C VAL A 113 41.36 7.59 -1.95
N ASN A 114 42.69 7.61 -2.03
CA ASN A 114 43.52 6.42 -1.80
C ASN A 114 43.55 6.01 -0.33
N GLY A 115 43.76 6.97 0.58
CA GLY A 115 43.83 6.71 2.02
C GLY A 115 42.53 6.15 2.59
N LEU A 116 41.38 6.70 2.16
CA LEU A 116 40.05 6.23 2.56
C LEU A 116 39.53 5.03 1.77
N ASP A 117 40.32 4.52 0.81
CA ASP A 117 39.95 3.38 -0.03
C ASP A 117 38.64 3.57 -0.81
N VAL A 118 38.35 4.80 -1.26
CA VAL A 118 37.05 5.09 -1.88
C VAL A 118 36.89 4.37 -3.23
N ALA A 119 38.01 4.14 -3.92
CA ALA A 119 38.03 3.45 -5.21
C ALA A 119 37.54 1.99 -5.13
N SER A 120 37.52 1.35 -3.96
CA SER A 120 36.91 0.02 -3.80
C SER A 120 35.38 0.05 -3.77
N LYS A 121 34.78 1.23 -3.58
CA LYS A 121 33.33 1.44 -3.44
C LYS A 121 32.71 2.25 -4.56
N VAL A 122 33.50 3.10 -5.23
CA VAL A 122 33.02 4.04 -6.25
C VAL A 122 33.90 3.93 -7.49
N ALA A 123 33.27 3.60 -8.62
CA ALA A 123 33.95 3.56 -9.91
C ALA A 123 34.28 4.98 -10.42
N PRO A 124 35.39 5.19 -11.15
CA PRO A 124 35.75 6.47 -11.77
C PRO A 124 34.92 6.75 -13.03
N ASP A 125 33.60 6.73 -12.90
CA ASP A 125 32.65 6.79 -14.04
C ASP A 125 32.66 8.15 -14.76
N LEU A 126 33.20 9.19 -14.13
CA LEU A 126 33.39 10.51 -14.71
C LEU A 126 34.72 10.67 -15.48
N LEU A 127 35.58 9.64 -15.57
CA LEU A 127 36.91 9.73 -16.18
C LEU A 127 36.88 10.36 -17.58
N GLY A 128 36.00 9.87 -18.46
CA GLY A 128 35.84 10.38 -19.82
C GLY A 128 35.08 11.71 -19.93
N LYS A 129 34.57 12.25 -18.82
CA LYS A 129 33.74 13.47 -18.76
C LYS A 129 34.40 14.61 -18.00
N LEU A 130 35.59 14.40 -17.46
CA LEU A 130 36.31 15.45 -16.75
C LEU A 130 36.48 16.71 -17.60
N GLY A 131 36.74 16.59 -18.91
CA GLY A 131 36.80 17.74 -19.83
C GLY A 131 35.49 18.49 -20.07
N GLN A 132 34.35 17.89 -19.70
CA GLN A 132 33.04 18.57 -19.74
C GLN A 132 32.76 19.31 -18.42
N ILE A 133 33.39 18.88 -17.32
CA ILE A 133 33.21 19.44 -15.98
C ILE A 133 34.24 20.55 -15.73
N TYR A 134 35.50 20.30 -16.10
CA TYR A 134 36.64 21.20 -15.89
C TYR A 134 37.23 21.64 -17.22
N GLN A 135 37.35 22.96 -17.41
CA GLN A 135 37.98 23.59 -18.58
C GLN A 135 39.48 23.26 -18.66
N ASP A 136 40.11 23.03 -17.50
CA ASP A 136 41.51 22.69 -17.35
C ASP A 136 41.73 21.17 -17.09
N ALA A 137 40.77 20.31 -17.45
CA ALA A 137 40.90 18.86 -17.23
C ALA A 137 42.17 18.26 -17.85
N ALA A 138 42.68 18.84 -18.94
CA ALA A 138 43.92 18.41 -19.59
C ALA A 138 45.17 18.61 -18.72
N SER A 139 45.13 19.46 -17.68
CA SER A 139 46.23 19.64 -16.73
C SER A 139 46.23 18.61 -15.61
N ILE A 140 45.21 17.73 -15.52
CA ILE A 140 45.14 16.69 -14.51
C ILE A 140 46.26 15.66 -14.75
N PRO A 141 47.16 15.41 -13.77
CA PRO A 141 48.19 14.41 -13.93
C PRO A 141 47.61 13.00 -14.12
N ASN A 142 48.17 12.24 -15.07
CA ASN A 142 47.67 10.91 -15.43
C ASN A 142 47.49 9.97 -14.21
N TYR A 143 48.40 10.04 -13.24
CA TYR A 143 48.36 9.21 -12.02
C TYR A 143 47.16 9.50 -11.11
N GLY A 144 46.54 10.67 -11.23
CA GLY A 144 45.44 11.13 -10.37
C GLY A 144 44.07 11.18 -11.04
N THR A 145 43.99 10.91 -12.35
CA THR A 145 42.78 11.11 -13.15
C THR A 145 41.58 10.29 -12.64
N ASN A 146 41.80 9.02 -12.27
CA ASN A 146 40.75 8.16 -11.72
C ASN A 146 40.24 8.68 -10.36
N GLN A 147 41.17 9.06 -9.49
CA GLN A 147 40.84 9.56 -8.16
C GLN A 147 40.10 10.89 -8.22
N ILE A 148 40.48 11.78 -9.15
CA ILE A 148 39.79 13.06 -9.35
C ILE A 148 38.38 12.84 -9.92
N ALA A 149 38.20 11.87 -10.83
CA ALA A 149 36.86 11.48 -11.29
C ALA A 149 35.99 10.97 -10.12
N ILE A 150 36.53 10.11 -9.26
CA ILE A 150 35.83 9.60 -8.06
C ILE A 150 35.50 10.74 -7.09
N ALA A 151 36.48 11.60 -6.76
CA ALA A 151 36.28 12.72 -5.86
C ALA A 151 35.22 13.70 -6.38
N THR A 152 35.17 13.92 -7.69
CA THR A 152 34.14 14.72 -8.35
C THR A 152 32.77 14.06 -8.22
N ARG A 153 32.67 12.75 -8.50
CA ARG A 153 31.43 11.95 -8.44
C ARG A 153 30.79 12.00 -7.05
N ILE A 154 31.59 11.98 -5.99
CA ILE A 154 31.09 11.98 -4.62
C ILE A 154 30.96 13.39 -4.01
N GLY A 155 31.17 14.45 -4.82
CA GLY A 155 30.98 15.83 -4.41
C GLY A 155 32.05 16.37 -3.45
N TRP A 156 33.29 15.86 -3.51
CA TRP A 156 34.39 16.34 -2.66
C TRP A 156 35.15 17.54 -3.23
N VAL A 157 35.01 17.80 -4.53
CA VAL A 157 35.73 18.88 -5.18
C VAL A 157 35.03 20.21 -4.90
N ALA A 158 35.81 21.19 -4.44
CA ALA A 158 35.37 22.56 -4.35
C ALA A 158 36.32 23.48 -5.12
N ASN A 159 35.76 24.33 -5.98
CA ASN A 159 36.48 25.18 -6.90
C ASN A 159 36.04 26.63 -6.71
N TYR A 160 36.97 27.48 -6.31
CA TYR A 160 36.77 28.91 -6.11
C TYR A 160 37.80 29.71 -6.93
N PRO A 161 37.41 30.84 -7.56
CA PRO A 161 36.03 31.35 -7.65
C PRO A 161 35.22 30.68 -8.78
N ASN A 162 35.89 29.99 -9.71
CA ASN A 162 35.26 29.39 -10.88
C ASN A 162 35.11 27.88 -10.71
N LEU A 163 33.87 27.39 -10.62
CA LEU A 163 33.54 25.97 -10.49
C LEU A 163 34.16 25.07 -11.57
N LYS A 164 34.39 25.62 -12.78
CA LYS A 164 34.89 24.88 -13.94
C LYS A 164 36.42 24.86 -14.04
N LEU A 165 37.16 25.41 -13.07
CA LEU A 165 38.62 25.37 -13.03
C LEU A 165 39.10 24.61 -11.79
N LEU A 166 39.56 23.37 -11.99
CA LEU A 166 40.04 22.51 -10.90
C LEU A 166 41.38 23.01 -10.34
N ASN A 167 42.24 23.56 -11.20
CA ASN A 167 43.62 23.96 -10.95
C ASN A 167 44.41 22.83 -10.26
N SER A 168 44.37 21.64 -10.85
CA SER A 168 44.88 20.39 -10.25
C SER A 168 46.35 20.44 -9.84
N THR A 169 47.18 21.20 -10.55
CA THR A 169 48.63 21.36 -10.29
C THR A 169 48.95 22.60 -9.46
N ALA A 170 47.99 23.48 -9.23
CA ALA A 170 48.21 24.67 -8.40
C ALA A 170 48.40 24.28 -6.93
N SER A 171 49.26 25.04 -6.24
CA SER A 171 49.43 24.89 -4.79
C SER A 171 48.10 25.07 -4.07
N ALA A 172 47.73 24.10 -3.25
CA ALA A 172 46.52 24.15 -2.46
C ALA A 172 46.66 25.11 -1.29
N THR A 173 45.65 25.95 -1.10
CA THR A 173 45.54 26.84 0.04
C THR A 173 45.01 26.11 1.27
N ARG A 174 45.15 26.73 2.44
CA ARG A 174 44.55 26.24 3.69
C ARG A 174 43.02 26.14 3.59
N ALA A 175 42.38 27.02 2.83
CA ALA A 175 40.96 26.93 2.53
C ALA A 175 40.61 25.70 1.69
N ASP A 176 41.39 25.39 0.65
CA ASP A 176 41.17 24.21 -0.18
C ASP A 176 41.24 22.92 0.67
N VAL A 177 42.28 22.80 1.49
CA VAL A 177 42.44 21.68 2.43
C VAL A 177 41.24 21.58 3.37
N ALA A 178 40.81 22.71 3.96
CA ALA A 178 39.68 22.72 4.89
C ALA A 178 38.39 22.22 4.25
N VAL A 179 38.06 22.68 3.04
CA VAL A 179 36.81 22.26 2.38
C VAL A 179 36.87 20.80 1.96
N MET A 180 37.95 20.36 1.29
CA MET A 180 38.05 18.99 0.77
C MET A 180 38.08 17.95 1.90
N VAL A 181 38.80 18.23 2.99
CA VAL A 181 38.83 17.36 4.16
C VAL A 181 37.48 17.32 4.88
N TYR A 182 36.76 18.44 4.94
CA TYR A 182 35.41 18.46 5.50
C TYR A 182 34.45 17.61 4.67
N GLN A 183 34.50 17.70 3.33
CA GLN A 183 33.68 16.84 2.45
C GLN A 183 33.99 15.35 2.65
N ALA A 184 35.28 15.01 2.83
CA ALA A 184 35.66 13.65 3.19
C ALA A 184 35.05 13.20 4.53
N LEU A 185 35.03 14.07 5.57
CA LEU A 185 34.38 13.77 6.85
C LEU A 185 32.87 13.55 6.71
N VAL A 186 32.18 14.35 5.89
CA VAL A 186 30.75 14.18 5.61
C VAL A 186 30.49 12.81 4.99
N SER A 187 31.30 12.41 4.02
CA SER A 187 31.09 11.13 3.31
C SER A 187 31.28 9.88 4.17
N ILE A 188 32.03 9.98 5.28
CA ILE A 188 32.22 8.89 6.23
C ILE A 188 31.34 9.05 7.49
N GLY A 189 30.35 9.95 7.45
CA GLY A 189 29.39 10.16 8.54
C GLY A 189 29.96 10.84 9.79
N LYS A 190 31.12 11.51 9.69
CA LYS A 190 31.79 12.19 10.82
C LYS A 190 31.52 13.71 10.88
N ALA A 191 30.81 14.27 9.90
CA ALA A 191 30.40 15.66 9.88
C ALA A 191 29.05 15.83 9.17
N GLU A 192 28.31 16.87 9.54
CA GLU A 192 27.07 17.27 8.84
C GLU A 192 27.39 17.98 7.53
N LYS A 193 26.50 17.89 6.55
CA LYS A 193 26.70 18.53 5.26
C LYS A 193 26.57 20.06 5.38
N ILE A 194 27.60 20.78 4.94
CA ILE A 194 27.56 22.24 4.74
C ILE A 194 27.32 22.50 3.25
N THR A 195 26.31 23.32 2.93
CA THR A 195 26.03 23.76 1.57
C THR A 195 27.01 24.87 1.14
N SER A 196 27.44 24.83 -0.11
CA SER A 196 28.30 25.87 -0.70
C SER A 196 28.12 25.88 -2.20
N GLU A 197 28.02 27.08 -2.77
CA GLU A 197 27.97 27.29 -4.23
C GLU A 197 29.29 26.89 -4.93
N TYR A 198 30.38 26.75 -4.17
CA TYR A 198 31.69 26.38 -4.70
C TYR A 198 31.95 24.87 -4.69
N ILE A 199 30.99 24.05 -4.23
CA ILE A 199 31.07 22.59 -4.36
C ILE A 199 30.65 22.20 -5.78
N VAL A 200 31.51 21.45 -6.46
CA VAL A 200 31.23 20.94 -7.81
C VAL A 200 30.10 19.92 -7.71
N VAL A 201 28.96 20.22 -8.33
CA VAL A 201 27.83 19.30 -8.46
C VAL A 201 28.12 18.35 -9.62
N PRO A 202 28.33 17.05 -9.38
CA PRO A 202 28.60 16.12 -10.47
C PRO A 202 27.37 15.98 -11.37
N PRO A 203 27.55 15.76 -12.68
CA PRO A 203 26.45 15.37 -13.56
C PRO A 203 25.71 14.15 -12.95
N PRO A 204 24.39 14.03 -13.10
CA PRO A 204 23.68 12.81 -12.72
C PRO A 204 24.42 11.59 -13.29
N LEU A 205 24.41 10.47 -12.56
CA LEU A 205 24.89 9.21 -13.12
C LEU A 205 24.13 8.99 -14.43
N GLU A 206 24.85 9.09 -15.56
CA GLU A 206 24.32 8.59 -16.81
C GLU A 206 24.18 7.10 -16.59
N ILE A 207 22.94 6.69 -16.39
CA ILE A 207 22.55 5.30 -16.46
C ILE A 207 22.81 4.94 -17.92
N LYS A 208 24.05 4.51 -18.23
CA LYS A 208 24.30 3.78 -19.47
C LYS A 208 23.21 2.72 -19.50
N PRO A 209 22.42 2.64 -20.58
CA PRO A 209 21.70 1.42 -20.81
C PRO A 209 22.79 0.36 -20.92
N THR A 210 23.05 -0.38 -19.83
CA THR A 210 23.20 -1.81 -19.98
C THR A 210 22.07 -2.16 -20.89
N THR A 211 22.38 -2.66 -22.10
CA THR A 211 21.42 -3.22 -23.02
C THR A 211 20.29 -3.77 -22.17
N PRO A 212 19.04 -3.28 -22.25
CA PRO A 212 17.98 -3.99 -21.59
C PRO A 212 18.06 -5.38 -22.22
N THR A 213 18.63 -6.34 -21.51
CA THR A 213 17.90 -7.56 -21.32
C THR A 213 16.58 -7.04 -20.79
N THR A 214 15.64 -6.80 -21.72
CA THR A 214 14.22 -6.71 -21.40
C THR A 214 14.06 -7.80 -20.37
N PRO A 215 13.78 -7.46 -19.09
CA PRO A 215 13.75 -8.44 -18.03
C PRO A 215 12.88 -9.55 -18.59
N LYS A 216 13.39 -10.80 -18.65
CA LYS A 216 12.67 -11.86 -19.36
C LYS A 216 11.27 -11.87 -18.78
N THR A 217 10.28 -11.43 -19.55
CA THR A 217 8.91 -11.38 -19.08
C THR A 217 8.20 -12.65 -19.48
N VAL A 218 7.17 -12.99 -18.72
CA VAL A 218 6.30 -14.10 -19.03
C VAL A 218 4.86 -13.68 -18.78
N LYS A 219 3.97 -14.08 -19.70
CA LYS A 219 2.54 -14.03 -19.44
C LYS A 219 2.19 -15.18 -18.51
N VAL A 220 1.74 -14.83 -17.32
CA VAL A 220 1.22 -15.79 -16.35
C VAL A 220 -0.27 -15.96 -16.54
N SER A 221 -0.79 -17.11 -16.13
CA SER A 221 -2.22 -17.39 -16.08
C SER A 221 -2.51 -18.17 -14.81
N HIS A 222 -3.65 -17.86 -14.19
CA HIS A 222 -4.08 -18.51 -12.97
C HIS A 222 -5.59 -18.40 -12.83
N ARG A 223 -6.17 -19.23 -11.96
CA ARG A 223 -7.58 -19.08 -11.60
C ARG A 223 -7.77 -17.79 -10.80
N ARG A 224 -8.73 -16.98 -11.25
CA ARG A 224 -9.26 -15.84 -10.50
C ARG A 224 -10.58 -16.26 -9.87
N GLU A 225 -10.77 -15.93 -8.61
CA GLU A 225 -11.93 -16.37 -7.84
C GLU A 225 -12.19 -15.40 -6.69
N PHE A 226 -13.42 -14.92 -6.57
CA PHE A 226 -13.85 -14.14 -5.40
C PHE A 226 -14.21 -15.09 -4.25
N ARG A 227 -13.61 -14.86 -3.09
CA ARG A 227 -13.72 -15.73 -1.91
C ARG A 227 -14.02 -14.86 -0.69
N GLY A 228 -15.32 -14.65 -0.47
CA GLY A 228 -15.83 -13.71 0.53
C GLY A 228 -16.44 -14.40 1.75
N ALA A 229 -16.46 -13.68 2.87
CA ALA A 229 -17.30 -14.03 4.02
C ALA A 229 -18.06 -12.79 4.49
N TRP A 230 -19.32 -12.98 4.92
CA TRP A 230 -20.08 -11.93 5.61
C TRP A 230 -19.74 -11.91 7.09
N ILE A 231 -19.50 -10.71 7.61
CA ILE A 231 -19.24 -10.42 9.02
C ILE A 231 -20.37 -9.50 9.47
N ALA A 232 -21.40 -10.09 10.08
CA ALA A 232 -22.53 -9.37 10.64
C ALA A 232 -22.18 -8.79 12.01
N THR A 233 -22.46 -7.49 12.17
CA THR A 233 -22.30 -6.75 13.43
C THR A 233 -23.60 -6.70 14.22
N VAL A 234 -24.73 -6.74 13.52
CA VAL A 234 -26.06 -6.83 14.13
C VAL A 234 -26.16 -8.05 15.04
N TRP A 235 -26.74 -7.86 16.22
CA TRP A 235 -26.85 -8.87 17.28
C TRP A 235 -25.51 -9.46 17.75
N ASN A 236 -24.38 -8.83 17.42
CA ASN A 236 -23.05 -9.37 17.68
C ASN A 236 -22.86 -10.79 17.08
N SER A 237 -23.47 -11.04 15.91
CA SER A 237 -23.55 -12.38 15.31
C SER A 237 -22.19 -12.94 14.91
N ASP A 238 -21.32 -12.11 14.33
CA ASP A 238 -19.96 -12.50 13.94
C ASP A 238 -18.88 -11.63 14.59
N TRP A 239 -19.06 -10.30 14.59
CA TRP A 239 -18.08 -9.38 15.20
C TRP A 239 -18.70 -8.03 15.59
N PRO A 240 -18.31 -7.41 16.73
CA PRO A 240 -17.59 -8.06 17.83
C PRO A 240 -18.48 -9.13 18.44
N SER A 241 -17.90 -10.18 19.04
CA SER A 241 -18.68 -11.27 19.64
C SER A 241 -19.56 -10.81 20.82
N GLN A 242 -19.24 -9.65 21.42
CA GLN A 242 -20.04 -9.02 22.46
C GLN A 242 -19.96 -7.49 22.36
N GLY A 243 -21.08 -6.80 22.59
CA GLY A 243 -21.13 -5.34 22.47
C GLY A 243 -20.40 -4.53 23.55
N LYS A 244 -19.90 -5.14 24.63
CA LYS A 244 -19.20 -4.43 25.73
C LYS A 244 -17.69 -4.75 25.81
N MET A 245 -17.11 -5.24 24.73
CA MET A 245 -15.68 -5.55 24.67
C MET A 245 -14.82 -4.29 24.73
N SER A 246 -13.64 -4.38 25.35
CA SER A 246 -12.64 -3.30 25.28
C SER A 246 -12.16 -3.12 23.85
N VAL A 247 -11.60 -1.95 23.54
CA VAL A 247 -11.09 -1.65 22.19
C VAL A 247 -9.98 -2.61 21.77
N GLU A 248 -9.12 -3.01 22.70
CA GLU A 248 -8.07 -4.00 22.47
C GLU A 248 -8.67 -5.36 22.12
N GLN A 249 -9.72 -5.78 22.83
CA GLN A 249 -10.41 -7.03 22.55
C GLN A 249 -11.11 -7.01 21.19
N GLN A 250 -11.78 -5.89 20.84
CA GLN A 250 -12.43 -5.73 19.54
C GLN A 250 -11.41 -5.79 18.39
N LYS A 251 -10.29 -5.08 18.52
CA LYS A 251 -9.18 -5.08 17.55
C LYS A 251 -8.54 -6.46 17.40
N ALA A 252 -8.32 -7.16 18.52
CA ALA A 252 -7.75 -8.50 18.53
C ALA A 252 -8.69 -9.50 17.84
N GLU A 253 -9.98 -9.48 18.17
CA GLU A 253 -10.96 -10.39 17.56
C GLU A 253 -11.09 -10.16 16.04
N LEU A 254 -11.18 -8.89 15.62
CA LEU A 254 -11.25 -8.56 14.19
C LEU A 254 -9.98 -9.01 13.45
N LEU A 255 -8.81 -8.82 14.07
CA LEU A 255 -7.55 -9.27 13.49
C LEU A 255 -7.48 -10.79 13.37
N GLU A 256 -7.99 -11.54 14.34
CA GLU A 256 -8.05 -13.01 14.26
C GLU A 256 -9.01 -13.50 13.18
N ILE A 257 -10.17 -12.84 12.99
CA ILE A 257 -11.05 -13.09 11.85
C ILE A 257 -10.30 -12.89 10.52
N ILE A 258 -9.59 -11.78 10.38
CA ILE A 258 -8.84 -11.44 9.16
C ILE A 258 -7.71 -12.45 8.92
N LYS A 259 -6.96 -12.84 9.95
CA LYS A 259 -5.93 -13.88 9.85
C LYS A 259 -6.52 -15.25 9.49
N LYS A 260 -7.69 -15.59 10.03
CA LYS A 260 -8.39 -16.83 9.68
C LYS A 260 -8.75 -16.83 8.20
N LEU A 261 -9.36 -15.76 7.68
CA LEU A 261 -9.63 -15.62 6.24
C LEU A 261 -8.36 -15.77 5.40
N GLN A 262 -7.27 -15.09 5.79
CA GLN A 262 -5.98 -15.21 5.11
C GLN A 262 -5.47 -16.66 5.07
N SER A 263 -5.53 -17.37 6.20
CA SER A 263 -5.08 -18.77 6.31
C SER A 263 -5.87 -19.74 5.43
N LEU A 264 -7.13 -19.41 5.14
CA LEU A 264 -8.03 -20.19 4.29
C LEU A 264 -8.02 -19.73 2.81
N ASN A 265 -7.09 -18.84 2.43
CA ASN A 265 -6.99 -18.22 1.10
C ASN A 265 -8.27 -17.50 0.64
N PHE A 266 -9.03 -16.92 1.58
CA PHE A 266 -10.09 -15.96 1.27
C PHE A 266 -9.46 -14.61 0.92
N ASN A 267 -10.14 -13.84 0.06
CA ASN A 267 -9.63 -12.57 -0.46
C ASN A 267 -10.61 -11.41 -0.32
N ALA A 268 -11.75 -11.60 0.33
CA ALA A 268 -12.68 -10.51 0.65
C ALA A 268 -13.35 -10.67 2.02
N LEU A 269 -13.46 -9.56 2.73
CA LEU A 269 -14.18 -9.40 3.99
C LEU A 269 -15.36 -8.44 3.75
N ILE A 270 -16.59 -8.89 3.99
CA ILE A 270 -17.79 -8.07 3.83
C ILE A 270 -18.30 -7.67 5.23
N LEU A 271 -17.93 -6.47 5.68
CA LEU A 271 -18.17 -5.99 7.03
C LEU A 271 -19.47 -5.19 7.12
N GLN A 272 -20.40 -5.57 8.00
CA GLN A 272 -21.60 -4.79 8.24
C GLN A 272 -21.29 -3.47 8.98
N VAL A 273 -21.20 -2.37 8.23
CA VAL A 273 -20.85 -1.06 8.78
C VAL A 273 -22.06 -0.23 9.21
N ARG A 274 -23.25 -0.56 8.69
CA ARG A 274 -24.54 0.07 9.04
C ARG A 274 -25.62 -1.01 9.27
N PRO A 275 -25.74 -1.55 10.49
CA PRO A 275 -26.69 -2.63 10.78
C PRO A 275 -28.14 -2.15 10.93
N GLU A 276 -28.40 -0.98 11.55
CA GLU A 276 -29.77 -0.57 11.88
C GLU A 276 -29.96 0.96 12.04
N GLY A 277 -29.50 1.76 11.08
CA GLY A 277 -29.62 3.24 11.19
C GLY A 277 -28.56 3.86 12.10
N ASP A 278 -27.43 3.18 12.25
CA ASP A 278 -26.29 3.50 13.10
C ASP A 278 -24.97 3.14 12.40
N ALA A 279 -23.84 3.56 12.96
CA ALA A 279 -22.52 3.44 12.34
C ALA A 279 -21.53 2.62 13.18
N VAL A 280 -20.88 1.65 12.54
CA VAL A 280 -19.71 0.92 13.07
C VAL A 280 -18.41 1.62 12.60
N TYR A 281 -18.45 2.95 12.53
CA TYR A 281 -17.36 3.81 12.07
C TYR A 281 -17.64 5.25 12.53
N ALA A 282 -16.64 6.12 12.50
CA ALA A 282 -16.83 7.51 12.88
C ALA A 282 -17.72 8.22 11.85
N SER A 283 -18.91 8.65 12.28
CA SER A 283 -19.90 9.29 11.43
C SER A 283 -20.47 10.54 12.10
N GLY A 284 -20.58 11.63 11.33
CA GLY A 284 -21.39 12.79 11.71
C GLY A 284 -22.85 12.67 11.25
N LEU A 285 -23.16 11.67 10.41
CA LEU A 285 -24.50 11.49 9.86
C LEU A 285 -25.32 10.53 10.69
N GLU A 286 -24.76 9.41 11.17
CA GLU A 286 -25.46 8.39 11.97
C GLU A 286 -24.84 8.29 13.37
N PRO A 287 -25.60 7.92 14.42
CA PRO A 287 -25.01 7.68 15.73
C PRO A 287 -24.13 6.42 15.71
N TRP A 288 -23.18 6.33 16.64
CA TRP A 288 -22.43 5.10 16.87
C TRP A 288 -23.34 3.91 17.17
N SER A 289 -22.99 2.74 16.64
CA SER A 289 -23.76 1.53 16.84
C SER A 289 -23.66 1.00 18.27
N ALA A 290 -24.80 0.59 18.83
CA ALA A 290 -24.84 -0.08 20.12
C ALA A 290 -24.15 -1.46 20.08
N TRP A 291 -24.01 -2.07 18.90
CA TRP A 291 -23.31 -3.34 18.73
C TRP A 291 -21.80 -3.25 19.00
N ILE A 292 -21.24 -2.05 19.10
CA ILE A 292 -19.81 -1.80 19.32
C ILE A 292 -19.50 -1.44 20.77
N SER A 293 -20.30 -0.58 21.41
CA SER A 293 -20.03 -0.07 22.76
C SER A 293 -21.10 -0.46 23.79
N GLY A 294 -22.15 -1.18 23.36
CA GLY A 294 -23.32 -1.54 24.15
C GLY A 294 -24.31 -0.39 24.33
N THR A 295 -24.00 0.82 23.85
CA THR A 295 -24.83 2.02 23.97
C THR A 295 -24.80 2.82 22.68
N GLN A 296 -25.96 3.02 22.04
CA GLN A 296 -26.03 3.79 20.79
C GLN A 296 -25.54 5.23 21.02
N GLY A 297 -24.81 5.78 20.04
CA GLY A 297 -24.22 7.12 20.09
C GLY A 297 -22.90 7.22 20.87
N LYS A 298 -22.51 6.17 21.61
CA LYS A 298 -21.23 6.15 22.33
C LYS A 298 -20.13 5.55 21.45
N ALA A 299 -19.09 6.33 21.19
CA ALA A 299 -17.88 5.87 20.51
C ALA A 299 -17.11 4.84 21.36
N PRO A 300 -16.27 3.98 20.75
CA PRO A 300 -15.33 3.14 21.49
C PRO A 300 -14.34 3.99 22.31
N GLU A 301 -13.91 3.49 23.47
CA GLU A 301 -12.95 4.15 24.36
C GLU A 301 -11.87 3.15 24.81
N PRO A 302 -10.56 3.44 24.62
CA PRO A 302 -9.99 4.59 23.92
C PRO A 302 -10.40 4.66 22.44
N PHE A 303 -10.58 5.87 21.91
CA PHE A 303 -11.10 6.06 20.56
C PHE A 303 -10.35 5.24 19.49
N TYR A 304 -11.11 4.55 18.65
CA TYR A 304 -10.65 4.04 17.36
C TYR A 304 -11.83 3.94 16.39
N ASP A 305 -11.53 3.94 15.08
CA ASP A 305 -12.52 3.66 14.04
C ASP A 305 -12.42 2.19 13.59
N PRO A 306 -13.47 1.36 13.83
CA PRO A 306 -13.50 -0.04 13.41
C PRO A 306 -13.29 -0.28 11.91
N LEU A 307 -13.90 0.55 11.06
CA LEU A 307 -13.82 0.37 9.61
C LEU A 307 -12.42 0.72 9.09
N GLU A 308 -11.83 1.80 9.61
CA GLU A 308 -10.45 2.17 9.27
C GLU A 308 -9.46 1.06 9.68
N TYR A 309 -9.63 0.50 10.88
CA TYR A 309 -8.80 -0.61 11.35
C TYR A 309 -8.98 -1.88 10.48
N ALA A 310 -10.21 -2.23 10.11
CA ALA A 310 -10.49 -3.36 9.23
C ALA A 310 -9.79 -3.20 7.88
N ILE A 311 -9.91 -2.03 7.25
CA ILE A 311 -9.27 -1.71 5.97
C ILE A 311 -7.75 -1.87 6.07
N ALA A 312 -7.13 -1.25 7.08
CA ALA A 312 -5.68 -1.31 7.26
C ALA A 312 -5.16 -2.75 7.43
N GLU A 313 -5.84 -3.57 8.23
CA GLU A 313 -5.41 -4.95 8.50
C GLU A 313 -5.71 -5.92 7.35
N CYS A 314 -6.84 -5.75 6.65
CA CYS A 314 -7.18 -6.52 5.46
C CYS A 314 -6.23 -6.22 4.30
N HIS A 315 -5.93 -4.94 4.04
CA HIS A 315 -5.10 -4.53 2.91
C HIS A 315 -3.64 -4.99 3.04
N LYS A 316 -3.10 -5.04 4.27
CA LYS A 316 -1.79 -5.69 4.57
C LYS A 316 -1.72 -7.15 4.14
N ARG A 317 -2.88 -7.80 3.99
CA ARG A 317 -3.03 -9.24 3.67
C ARG A 317 -3.65 -9.48 2.31
N ASN A 318 -3.80 -8.44 1.48
CA ASN A 318 -4.50 -8.50 0.20
C ASN A 318 -5.92 -9.09 0.32
N ILE A 319 -6.63 -8.70 1.38
CA ILE A 319 -8.06 -8.96 1.54
C ILE A 319 -8.80 -7.67 1.22
N GLU A 320 -9.78 -7.74 0.33
CA GLU A 320 -10.66 -6.63 0.00
C GLU A 320 -11.66 -6.36 1.13
N VAL A 321 -11.98 -5.10 1.39
CA VAL A 321 -13.03 -4.72 2.34
C VAL A 321 -14.23 -4.18 1.59
N HIS A 322 -15.34 -4.91 1.69
CA HIS A 322 -16.63 -4.50 1.18
C HIS A 322 -17.46 -3.97 2.35
N ALA A 323 -17.76 -2.67 2.37
CA ALA A 323 -18.59 -2.06 3.39
C ALA A 323 -20.06 -2.41 3.15
N TRP A 324 -20.65 -3.17 4.07
CA TRP A 324 -22.03 -3.63 4.00
C TRP A 324 -22.99 -2.73 4.77
N PHE A 325 -24.01 -2.24 4.07
CA PHE A 325 -25.06 -1.40 4.61
C PHE A 325 -26.41 -2.10 4.51
N ASN A 326 -27.17 -2.06 5.59
CA ASN A 326 -28.63 -2.14 5.48
C ASN A 326 -29.15 -0.73 5.18
N PRO A 327 -29.90 -0.49 4.09
CA PRO A 327 -30.33 0.86 3.72
C PRO A 327 -31.53 1.39 4.52
N TYR A 328 -32.51 0.56 4.87
CA TYR A 328 -33.81 1.04 5.37
C TYR A 328 -34.22 0.54 6.75
N ARG A 329 -33.51 -0.43 7.35
CA ARG A 329 -33.76 -0.82 8.74
C ARG A 329 -33.35 0.34 9.65
N ALA A 330 -34.31 0.82 10.44
CA ALA A 330 -34.06 1.84 11.47
C ALA A 330 -33.83 1.24 12.85
N LYS A 331 -34.33 0.02 13.12
CA LYS A 331 -34.04 -0.71 14.36
C LYS A 331 -34.47 -2.17 14.26
N THR A 332 -33.67 -3.07 14.81
CA THR A 332 -33.96 -4.51 14.92
C THR A 332 -34.98 -4.86 15.99
N SER A 333 -35.18 -3.98 16.98
CA SER A 333 -36.14 -4.17 18.06
C SER A 333 -36.61 -2.83 18.64
N ASN A 334 -37.91 -2.67 18.84
CA ASN A 334 -38.53 -1.56 19.56
C ASN A 334 -38.41 -1.71 21.09
N GLN A 335 -37.93 -2.88 21.55
CA GLN A 335 -37.48 -3.13 22.91
C GLN A 335 -35.97 -2.94 22.97
N GLY A 336 -35.46 -2.09 23.87
CA GLY A 336 -34.03 -1.85 24.07
C GLY A 336 -33.68 -0.38 24.31
N SER A 337 -32.38 -0.06 24.28
CA SER A 337 -31.87 1.30 24.50
C SER A 337 -32.52 2.31 23.53
N PRO A 338 -32.88 3.52 23.98
CA PRO A 338 -33.53 4.52 23.12
C PRO A 338 -32.63 4.95 21.96
N ASN A 339 -33.24 5.39 20.86
CA ASN A 339 -32.48 5.98 19.76
C ASN A 339 -31.98 7.38 20.18
N VAL A 340 -30.79 7.76 19.74
CA VAL A 340 -30.18 9.07 20.06
C VAL A 340 -29.89 9.88 18.81
N ARG A 341 -29.87 11.22 18.90
CA ARG A 341 -29.47 12.06 17.77
C ARG A 341 -28.06 11.68 17.29
N PRO A 342 -27.77 11.65 15.97
CA PRO A 342 -28.63 12.11 14.87
C PRO A 342 -29.51 11.01 14.21
N HIS A 343 -29.90 9.94 14.91
CA HIS A 343 -30.69 8.83 14.34
C HIS A 343 -31.98 9.28 13.63
N ILE A 344 -32.32 8.67 12.49
CA ILE A 344 -33.47 9.09 11.67
C ILE A 344 -34.82 9.00 12.39
N ALA A 345 -35.02 7.99 13.24
CA ALA A 345 -36.23 7.89 14.06
C ALA A 345 -36.38 9.02 15.09
N ILE A 346 -35.34 9.83 15.33
CA ILE A 346 -35.37 11.00 16.21
C ILE A 346 -35.44 12.29 15.39
N THR A 347 -34.71 12.39 14.28
CA THR A 347 -34.71 13.61 13.45
C THR A 347 -35.90 13.70 12.51
N ASN A 348 -36.45 12.57 12.10
CA ASN A 348 -37.55 12.41 11.13
C ASN A 348 -38.47 11.26 11.56
N PRO A 349 -39.09 11.32 12.74
CA PRO A 349 -39.96 10.26 13.23
C PRO A 349 -41.13 9.94 12.29
N GLU A 350 -41.59 10.92 11.50
CA GLU A 350 -42.63 10.75 10.47
C GLU A 350 -42.26 9.79 9.34
N ALA A 351 -40.95 9.55 9.14
CA ALA A 351 -40.41 8.71 8.09
C ALA A 351 -40.09 7.27 8.55
N VAL A 352 -40.38 6.93 9.80
CA VAL A 352 -40.06 5.64 10.41
C VAL A 352 -41.32 4.98 10.97
N TYR A 353 -41.55 3.73 10.55
CA TYR A 353 -42.73 2.97 10.94
C TYR A 353 -42.37 1.75 11.77
N GLN A 354 -43.25 1.41 12.71
CA GLN A 354 -43.17 0.14 13.42
C GLN A 354 -43.62 -0.99 12.49
N TRP A 355 -42.77 -1.99 12.33
CA TRP A 355 -43.05 -3.21 11.56
C TRP A 355 -42.78 -4.44 12.41
N GLY A 356 -43.85 -4.97 13.03
CA GLY A 356 -43.72 -6.01 14.05
C GLY A 356 -42.99 -5.46 15.28
N SER A 357 -41.87 -6.09 15.64
CA SER A 357 -40.95 -5.60 16.67
C SER A 357 -39.90 -4.63 16.13
N GLN A 358 -39.78 -4.42 14.82
CA GLN A 358 -38.73 -3.60 14.21
C GLN A 358 -39.20 -2.17 13.94
N LEU A 359 -38.24 -1.28 13.66
CA LEU A 359 -38.48 0.02 13.05
C LEU A 359 -37.90 0.03 11.63
N TRP A 360 -38.68 0.52 10.67
CA TRP A 360 -38.33 0.56 9.26
C TRP A 360 -38.54 1.95 8.66
N MET A 361 -37.61 2.41 7.85
CA MET A 361 -37.70 3.69 7.14
C MET A 361 -38.59 3.54 5.91
N ASP A 362 -39.39 4.55 5.56
CA ASP A 362 -40.18 4.57 4.33
C ASP A 362 -39.28 4.80 3.09
N PRO A 363 -39.08 3.80 2.20
CA PRO A 363 -38.23 3.95 1.03
C PRO A 363 -38.75 4.97 0.00
N GLY A 364 -40.04 5.32 0.06
CA GLY A 364 -40.67 6.30 -0.83
C GLY A 364 -40.46 7.76 -0.45
N LEU A 365 -39.96 8.03 0.76
CA LEU A 365 -39.70 9.40 1.21
C LEU A 365 -38.33 9.89 0.77
N LYS A 366 -38.29 11.08 0.18
CA LYS A 366 -37.06 11.73 -0.28
C LYS A 366 -36.02 11.87 0.84
N VAL A 367 -36.44 12.20 2.06
CA VAL A 367 -35.53 12.33 3.22
C VAL A 367 -34.83 11.02 3.55
N VAL A 368 -35.51 9.87 3.41
CA VAL A 368 -34.93 8.53 3.62
C VAL A 368 -33.94 8.21 2.51
N GLN A 369 -34.32 8.45 1.25
CA GLN A 369 -33.44 8.24 0.09
C GLN A 369 -32.17 9.10 0.17
N ASP A 370 -32.31 10.38 0.52
CA ASP A 370 -31.18 11.29 0.70
C ASP A 370 -30.28 10.86 1.86
N ARG A 371 -30.87 10.44 3.00
CA ARG A 371 -30.12 9.94 4.15
C ARG A 371 -29.30 8.71 3.79
N ALA A 372 -29.93 7.68 3.23
CA ALA A 372 -29.24 6.45 2.85
C ALA A 372 -28.14 6.71 1.80
N TYR A 373 -28.42 7.55 0.80
CA TYR A 373 -27.43 7.94 -0.21
C TYR A 373 -26.24 8.67 0.40
N ASN A 374 -26.49 9.70 1.22
CA ASN A 374 -25.44 10.52 1.81
C ASN A 374 -24.56 9.71 2.77
N VAL A 375 -25.14 8.80 3.55
CA VAL A 375 -24.40 7.92 4.46
C VAL A 375 -23.47 6.99 3.69
N ILE A 376 -23.96 6.33 2.64
CA ILE A 376 -23.15 5.40 1.84
C ILE A 376 -22.04 6.15 1.10
N VAL A 377 -22.36 7.28 0.44
CA VAL A 377 -21.39 8.07 -0.32
C VAL A 377 -20.36 8.76 0.58
N ASP A 378 -20.71 9.13 1.81
CA ASP A 378 -19.75 9.61 2.80
C ASP A 378 -18.68 8.55 3.12
N VAL A 379 -19.08 7.29 3.31
CA VAL A 379 -18.11 6.21 3.51
C VAL A 379 -17.22 6.01 2.29
N VAL A 380 -17.81 6.00 1.08
CA VAL A 380 -17.03 5.92 -0.17
C VAL A 380 -16.00 7.06 -0.22
N ARG A 381 -16.38 8.29 0.15
CA ARG A 381 -15.47 9.43 0.11
C ARG A 381 -14.32 9.30 1.11
N ARG A 382 -14.61 8.95 2.37
CA ARG A 382 -13.63 9.02 3.46
C ARG A 382 -12.75 7.78 3.62
N TYR A 383 -13.26 6.59 3.29
CA TYR A 383 -12.55 5.34 3.56
C TYR A 383 -12.01 4.69 2.29
N ASP A 384 -10.93 3.93 2.43
CA ASP A 384 -10.31 3.18 1.34
C ASP A 384 -10.97 1.81 1.11
N ILE A 385 -12.29 1.77 1.01
CA ILE A 385 -13.05 0.53 0.76
C ILE A 385 -12.86 0.03 -0.67
N ASP A 386 -13.02 -1.26 -0.89
CA ASP A 386 -12.96 -1.89 -2.23
C ASP A 386 -14.34 -1.99 -2.87
N ALA A 387 -15.41 -2.09 -2.06
CA ALA A 387 -16.78 -2.05 -2.53
C ALA A 387 -17.78 -1.53 -1.50
N VAL A 388 -18.90 -1.02 -2.00
CA VAL A 388 -20.18 -0.95 -1.27
C VAL A 388 -20.95 -2.24 -1.50
N HIS A 389 -21.54 -2.78 -0.43
CA HIS A 389 -22.38 -3.96 -0.44
C HIS A 389 -23.74 -3.66 0.20
N LEU A 390 -24.84 -4.01 -0.46
CA LEU A 390 -26.17 -4.07 0.17
C LEU A 390 -26.60 -5.53 0.29
N ASP A 391 -27.34 -5.86 1.34
CA ASP A 391 -27.98 -7.17 1.52
C ASP A 391 -29.41 -7.18 0.91
N ASP A 392 -30.25 -8.07 1.40
CA ASP A 392 -31.57 -8.39 0.85
C ASP A 392 -32.72 -7.54 1.43
N TYR A 393 -32.43 -6.61 2.34
CA TYR A 393 -33.46 -5.81 3.01
C TYR A 393 -33.77 -4.51 2.27
N PHE A 394 -34.87 -4.52 1.52
CA PHE A 394 -35.44 -3.33 0.85
C PHE A 394 -36.68 -2.84 1.61
N TYR A 395 -37.88 -3.16 1.12
CA TYR A 395 -39.04 -3.21 2.01
C TYR A 395 -38.89 -4.40 2.98
N PRO A 396 -39.50 -4.34 4.17
CA PRO A 396 -39.33 -5.39 5.14
C PRO A 396 -40.06 -6.67 4.72
N TYR A 397 -39.59 -7.82 5.23
CA TYR A 397 -40.27 -9.09 5.04
C TYR A 397 -41.74 -9.01 5.51
N PRO A 398 -42.69 -9.59 4.76
CA PRO A 398 -44.13 -9.41 4.99
C PRO A 398 -44.56 -10.00 6.34
N ILE A 399 -45.48 -9.32 7.02
CA ILE A 399 -46.23 -9.85 8.15
C ILE A 399 -47.62 -10.18 7.63
N SER A 400 -48.08 -11.42 7.89
CA SER A 400 -49.39 -11.88 7.44
C SER A 400 -50.51 -10.89 7.83
N GLY A 401 -51.34 -10.53 6.86
CA GLY A 401 -52.47 -9.60 7.05
C GLY A 401 -52.09 -8.12 7.24
N LYS A 402 -50.82 -7.73 7.08
CA LYS A 402 -50.39 -6.33 7.20
C LYS A 402 -49.79 -5.80 5.91
N SER A 403 -50.17 -4.58 5.54
CA SER A 403 -49.48 -3.78 4.50
C SER A 403 -48.46 -2.84 5.16
N PHE A 404 -47.36 -2.58 4.47
CA PHE A 404 -46.41 -1.56 4.89
C PHE A 404 -47.10 -0.18 4.92
N PRO A 405 -46.95 0.63 5.98
CA PRO A 405 -47.80 1.80 6.21
C PRO A 405 -47.30 3.08 5.51
N ASP A 406 -47.05 2.99 4.19
CA ASP A 406 -46.62 4.10 3.32
C ASP A 406 -47.78 4.76 2.55
N ASP A 407 -49.03 4.51 2.95
CA ASP A 407 -50.24 5.02 2.27
C ASP A 407 -50.24 6.55 2.13
N LYS A 408 -49.74 7.28 3.14
CA LYS A 408 -49.62 8.74 3.10
C LYS A 408 -48.64 9.20 2.03
N THR A 409 -47.48 8.55 1.96
CA THR A 409 -46.43 8.84 0.98
C THR A 409 -46.91 8.52 -0.43
N TYR A 410 -47.57 7.38 -0.61
CA TYR A 410 -48.15 6.99 -1.89
C TYR A 410 -49.30 7.92 -2.33
N ALA A 411 -50.18 8.32 -1.42
CA ALA A 411 -51.25 9.28 -1.72
C ALA A 411 -50.70 10.63 -2.19
N ALA A 412 -49.63 11.12 -1.55
CA ALA A 412 -48.93 12.34 -1.99
C ALA A 412 -48.34 12.18 -3.41
N TYR A 413 -47.70 11.05 -3.71
CA TYR A 413 -47.22 10.72 -5.06
C TYR A 413 -48.34 10.72 -6.11
N ARG A 414 -49.50 10.12 -5.79
CA ARG A 414 -50.66 10.10 -6.69
C ARG A 414 -51.24 11.50 -6.89
N ALA A 415 -51.33 12.30 -5.83
CA ALA A 415 -51.80 13.68 -5.90
C ALA A 415 -50.89 14.57 -6.75
N SER A 416 -49.58 14.31 -6.78
CA SER A 416 -48.63 15.01 -7.66
C SER A 416 -48.60 14.47 -9.10
N GLY A 417 -49.61 13.69 -9.52
CA GLY A 417 -49.73 13.16 -10.89
C GLY A 417 -49.07 11.80 -11.12
N GLY A 418 -48.63 11.11 -10.07
CA GLY A 418 -48.05 9.77 -10.14
C GLY A 418 -49.00 8.75 -10.76
N LYS A 419 -48.47 7.87 -11.63
CA LYS A 419 -49.27 6.92 -12.42
C LYS A 419 -49.04 5.45 -12.08
N LEU A 420 -47.93 5.13 -11.41
CA LEU A 420 -47.59 3.76 -11.05
C LEU A 420 -48.62 3.17 -10.06
N SER A 421 -48.82 1.86 -10.15
CA SER A 421 -49.49 1.09 -9.09
C SER A 421 -48.68 1.16 -7.80
N LEU A 422 -49.28 0.88 -6.64
CA LEU A 422 -48.54 0.89 -5.36
C LEU A 422 -47.31 -0.03 -5.42
N ALA A 423 -47.45 -1.24 -5.95
CA ALA A 423 -46.36 -2.19 -6.04
C ALA A 423 -45.25 -1.73 -7.02
N ASP A 424 -45.61 -1.16 -8.17
CA ASP A 424 -44.63 -0.62 -9.12
C ASP A 424 -43.96 0.63 -8.58
N TRP A 425 -44.68 1.48 -7.86
CA TRP A 425 -44.14 2.65 -7.20
C TRP A 425 -43.12 2.27 -6.13
N ARG A 426 -43.43 1.28 -5.27
CA ARG A 426 -42.48 0.74 -4.28
C ARG A 426 -41.21 0.20 -4.93
N ARG A 427 -41.34 -0.60 -6.01
CA ARG A 427 -40.19 -1.07 -6.79
C ARG A 427 -39.39 0.08 -7.39
N GLU A 428 -40.07 1.09 -7.92
CA GLU A 428 -39.40 2.21 -8.56
C GLU A 428 -38.64 3.09 -7.56
N ASN A 429 -39.15 3.27 -6.34
CA ASN A 429 -38.40 3.94 -5.27
C ASN A 429 -37.08 3.22 -4.98
N VAL A 430 -37.09 1.88 -4.90
CA VAL A 430 -35.88 1.08 -4.72
C VAL A 430 -34.96 1.19 -5.94
N ASN A 431 -35.50 1.07 -7.15
CA ASN A 431 -34.75 1.20 -8.40
C ASN A 431 -34.00 2.53 -8.50
N GLN A 432 -34.69 3.63 -8.22
CA GLN A 432 -34.10 4.97 -8.27
C GLN A 432 -32.98 5.12 -7.24
N MET A 433 -33.15 4.54 -6.04
CA MET A 433 -32.09 4.53 -5.05
C MET A 433 -30.86 3.71 -5.49
N VAL A 434 -31.06 2.52 -6.08
CA VAL A 434 -29.98 1.68 -6.62
C VAL A 434 -29.25 2.39 -7.76
N LEU A 435 -29.98 2.98 -8.71
CA LEU A 435 -29.40 3.74 -9.81
C LEU A 435 -28.61 4.96 -9.30
N ARG A 436 -29.18 5.71 -8.35
CA ARG A 436 -28.52 6.87 -7.75
C ARG A 436 -27.23 6.47 -7.03
N LEU A 437 -27.24 5.37 -6.28
CA LEU A 437 -26.03 4.83 -5.64
C LEU A 437 -24.98 4.42 -6.68
N SER A 438 -25.38 3.69 -7.73
CA SER A 438 -24.50 3.30 -8.82
C SER A 438 -23.71 4.49 -9.38
N GLN A 439 -24.43 5.55 -9.75
CA GLN A 439 -23.85 6.77 -10.30
C GLN A 439 -23.01 7.53 -9.26
N GLY A 440 -23.53 7.69 -8.04
CA GLY A 440 -22.87 8.44 -6.97
C GLY A 440 -21.57 7.80 -6.48
N ILE A 441 -21.53 6.46 -6.38
CA ILE A 441 -20.32 5.72 -6.01
C ILE A 441 -19.24 5.94 -7.07
N LYS A 442 -19.59 5.75 -8.36
CA LYS A 442 -18.62 5.92 -9.46
C LYS A 442 -18.14 7.36 -9.64
N ALA A 443 -19.02 8.33 -9.43
CA ALA A 443 -18.64 9.75 -9.45
C ALA A 443 -17.73 10.13 -8.27
N THR A 444 -17.84 9.43 -7.14
CA THR A 444 -17.02 9.71 -5.94
C THR A 444 -15.66 9.00 -5.99
N LYS A 445 -15.65 7.70 -6.30
CA LYS A 445 -14.45 6.88 -6.49
C LYS A 445 -14.74 5.78 -7.52
N SER A 446 -14.29 5.99 -8.75
CA SER A 446 -14.59 5.12 -9.91
C SER A 446 -14.18 3.65 -9.73
N ASN A 447 -13.12 3.41 -8.96
CA ASN A 447 -12.57 2.10 -8.64
C ASN A 447 -13.34 1.35 -7.53
N VAL A 448 -14.27 1.99 -6.80
CA VAL A 448 -15.09 1.32 -5.78
C VAL A 448 -16.23 0.57 -6.46
N ARG A 449 -16.36 -0.73 -6.18
CA ARG A 449 -17.46 -1.54 -6.71
C ARG A 449 -18.77 -1.26 -5.98
N PHE A 450 -19.88 -1.43 -6.69
CA PHE A 450 -21.20 -1.50 -6.09
C PHE A 450 -21.80 -2.88 -6.31
N GLY A 451 -22.13 -3.60 -5.24
CA GLY A 451 -22.84 -4.86 -5.37
C GLY A 451 -23.94 -5.07 -4.35
N ILE A 452 -24.82 -5.99 -4.69
CA ILE A 452 -26.05 -6.27 -3.93
C ILE A 452 -26.20 -7.78 -3.79
N SER A 453 -26.55 -8.23 -2.59
CA SER A 453 -26.89 -9.61 -2.25
C SER A 453 -28.41 -9.75 -2.07
N PRO A 454 -29.18 -9.89 -3.16
CA PRO A 454 -30.63 -10.03 -3.05
C PRO A 454 -31.02 -11.43 -2.58
N PHE A 455 -32.29 -11.58 -2.20
CA PHE A 455 -32.90 -12.90 -2.00
C PHE A 455 -32.68 -13.78 -3.25
N GLY A 456 -32.34 -15.05 -3.04
CA GLY A 456 -31.87 -15.93 -4.12
C GLY A 456 -32.92 -16.27 -5.19
N ILE A 457 -34.21 -16.21 -4.84
CA ILE A 457 -35.33 -16.35 -5.78
C ILE A 457 -35.83 -14.96 -6.15
N TYR A 458 -35.70 -14.58 -7.43
CA TYR A 458 -36.30 -13.36 -7.93
C TYR A 458 -37.83 -13.43 -7.84
N ARG A 459 -38.40 -14.48 -8.45
CA ARG A 459 -39.84 -14.80 -8.44
C ARG A 459 -40.07 -16.31 -8.57
N PRO A 460 -41.14 -16.86 -7.96
CA PRO A 460 -41.59 -18.22 -8.26
C PRO A 460 -41.82 -18.40 -9.77
N GLY A 461 -41.43 -19.57 -10.29
CA GLY A 461 -41.47 -19.89 -11.71
C GLY A 461 -40.34 -19.25 -12.54
N GLN A 462 -39.40 -18.53 -11.91
CA GLN A 462 -38.23 -17.95 -12.59
C GLN A 462 -36.93 -18.40 -11.90
N PRO A 463 -36.31 -19.51 -12.34
CA PRO A 463 -36.68 -20.36 -13.49
C PRO A 463 -37.87 -21.31 -13.23
N VAL A 464 -38.42 -21.91 -14.30
CA VAL A 464 -39.53 -22.86 -14.24
C VAL A 464 -39.24 -23.98 -13.22
N GLY A 465 -40.24 -24.32 -12.41
CA GLY A 465 -40.13 -25.33 -11.35
C GLY A 465 -39.65 -24.80 -9.99
N ILE A 466 -39.13 -23.56 -9.92
CA ILE A 466 -38.78 -22.92 -8.66
C ILE A 466 -40.01 -22.37 -7.95
N ALA A 467 -40.08 -22.57 -6.64
CA ALA A 467 -41.11 -22.03 -5.75
C ALA A 467 -40.49 -21.38 -4.51
N GLY A 468 -41.23 -20.49 -3.84
CA GLY A 468 -40.77 -19.82 -2.63
C GLY A 468 -41.26 -18.37 -2.56
N LEU A 469 -40.49 -17.52 -1.87
CA LEU A 469 -40.79 -16.10 -1.74
C LEU A 469 -40.68 -15.39 -3.10
N ASP A 470 -41.66 -14.54 -3.43
CA ASP A 470 -41.61 -13.62 -4.57
C ASP A 470 -40.98 -12.29 -4.14
N ALA A 471 -39.64 -12.23 -4.18
CA ALA A 471 -38.88 -11.04 -3.73
C ALA A 471 -39.25 -9.77 -4.52
N TYR A 472 -39.58 -9.91 -5.82
CA TYR A 472 -40.06 -8.81 -6.65
C TYR A 472 -41.39 -8.21 -6.14
N ASN A 473 -42.28 -9.04 -5.60
CA ASN A 473 -43.60 -8.59 -5.14
C ASN A 473 -43.67 -8.23 -3.66
N VAL A 474 -42.88 -8.88 -2.80
CA VAL A 474 -43.00 -8.70 -1.34
C VAL A 474 -41.88 -7.86 -0.73
N LEU A 475 -40.68 -7.89 -1.32
CA LEU A 475 -39.56 -7.04 -0.92
C LEU A 475 -39.39 -5.84 -1.86
N TYR A 476 -40.12 -5.84 -2.99
CA TYR A 476 -40.05 -4.85 -4.06
C TYR A 476 -38.63 -4.67 -4.61
N ALA A 477 -37.86 -5.77 -4.60
CA ALA A 477 -36.50 -5.83 -5.10
C ALA A 477 -36.49 -6.29 -6.56
N ASP A 478 -36.33 -5.36 -7.51
CA ASP A 478 -36.20 -5.68 -8.93
C ASP A 478 -34.74 -5.98 -9.32
N SER A 479 -34.18 -7.01 -8.69
CA SER A 479 -32.78 -7.41 -8.86
C SER A 479 -32.43 -7.85 -10.28
N LYS A 480 -33.42 -8.36 -11.02
CA LYS A 480 -33.30 -8.62 -12.46
C LYS A 480 -33.01 -7.33 -13.22
N LYS A 481 -33.79 -6.26 -13.02
CA LYS A 481 -33.56 -4.96 -13.67
C LYS A 481 -32.18 -4.38 -13.33
N TRP A 482 -31.74 -4.45 -12.07
CA TRP A 482 -30.43 -3.90 -11.67
C TRP A 482 -29.27 -4.57 -12.39
N LEU A 483 -29.36 -5.90 -12.59
CA LEU A 483 -28.38 -6.68 -13.31
C LEU A 483 -28.45 -6.44 -14.84
N GLU A 484 -29.65 -6.47 -15.42
CA GLU A 484 -29.87 -6.26 -16.86
C GLU A 484 -29.43 -4.87 -17.33
N GLN A 485 -29.59 -3.86 -16.48
CA GLN A 485 -29.15 -2.50 -16.76
C GLN A 485 -27.69 -2.22 -16.36
N GLY A 486 -27.02 -3.18 -15.70
CA GLY A 486 -25.63 -3.04 -15.29
C GLY A 486 -25.39 -1.96 -14.24
N TRP A 487 -26.40 -1.66 -13.41
CA TRP A 487 -26.33 -0.67 -12.32
C TRP A 487 -25.45 -1.14 -11.16
N ILE A 488 -25.16 -2.43 -11.08
CA ILE A 488 -24.26 -3.03 -10.11
C ILE A 488 -23.04 -3.61 -10.83
N ASP A 489 -21.88 -3.58 -10.19
CA ASP A 489 -20.65 -4.23 -10.66
C ASP A 489 -20.67 -5.75 -10.38
N TYR A 490 -21.37 -6.16 -9.32
CA TYR A 490 -21.62 -7.57 -9.04
C TYR A 490 -22.97 -7.81 -8.36
N ILE A 491 -23.50 -9.00 -8.54
CA ILE A 491 -24.66 -9.51 -7.82
C ILE A 491 -24.27 -10.75 -6.98
N ALA A 492 -24.86 -10.88 -5.81
CA ALA A 492 -24.58 -11.97 -4.88
C ALA A 492 -25.86 -12.68 -4.42
N PRO A 493 -26.58 -13.39 -5.31
CA PRO A 493 -27.85 -14.00 -4.95
C PRO A 493 -27.67 -15.00 -3.80
N GLN A 494 -28.51 -14.88 -2.78
CA GLN A 494 -28.50 -15.73 -1.59
C GLN A 494 -29.08 -17.12 -1.88
N LEU A 495 -28.28 -18.01 -2.48
CA LEU A 495 -28.69 -19.37 -2.83
C LEU A 495 -28.52 -20.31 -1.63
N TYR A 496 -29.34 -20.08 -0.61
CA TYR A 496 -29.25 -20.74 0.70
C TYR A 496 -29.98 -22.08 0.77
N TRP A 497 -30.00 -22.81 -0.34
CA TRP A 497 -30.68 -24.10 -0.47
C TRP A 497 -29.72 -25.15 -1.00
N ARG A 498 -30.04 -26.40 -0.69
CA ARG A 498 -29.23 -27.54 -1.10
C ARG A 498 -29.38 -27.82 -2.60
N THR A 499 -28.38 -28.45 -3.17
CA THR A 499 -28.34 -28.87 -4.57
C THR A 499 -29.45 -29.87 -4.92
N ASP A 500 -29.88 -30.68 -3.96
CA ASP A 500 -30.94 -31.70 -4.10
C ASP A 500 -32.37 -31.17 -3.83
N GLN A 501 -32.52 -29.92 -3.40
CA GLN A 501 -33.82 -29.33 -3.07
C GLN A 501 -34.49 -28.78 -4.35
N THR A 502 -35.26 -29.62 -5.04
CA THR A 502 -35.78 -29.35 -6.39
C THR A 502 -36.48 -28.00 -6.57
N GLN A 503 -37.38 -27.61 -5.66
CA GLN A 503 -38.12 -26.34 -5.74
C GLN A 503 -37.26 -25.10 -5.45
N GLN A 504 -36.03 -25.28 -4.96
CA GLN A 504 -35.08 -24.20 -4.68
C GLN A 504 -33.66 -24.60 -5.12
N SER A 505 -33.56 -25.35 -6.23
CA SER A 505 -32.30 -25.97 -6.65
C SER A 505 -31.21 -24.92 -6.86
N TYR A 506 -30.11 -25.06 -6.12
CA TYR A 506 -28.95 -24.18 -6.20
C TYR A 506 -28.46 -24.02 -7.66
N GLU A 507 -28.29 -25.13 -8.36
CA GLU A 507 -27.79 -25.12 -9.75
C GLU A 507 -28.77 -24.45 -10.70
N SER A 508 -30.06 -24.73 -10.57
CA SER A 508 -31.10 -24.15 -11.43
C SER A 508 -31.17 -22.63 -11.25
N LEU A 509 -31.13 -22.17 -9.99
CA LEU A 509 -31.11 -20.75 -9.67
C LEU A 509 -29.85 -20.06 -10.20
N LEU A 510 -28.66 -20.66 -10.02
CA LEU A 510 -27.42 -20.08 -10.54
C LEU A 510 -27.39 -20.01 -12.07
N LYS A 511 -27.87 -21.05 -12.76
CA LYS A 511 -28.04 -21.04 -14.23
C LYS A 511 -28.99 -19.93 -14.68
N TRP A 512 -30.03 -19.64 -13.92
CA TRP A 512 -30.93 -18.53 -14.23
C TRP A 512 -30.27 -17.16 -14.01
N TRP A 513 -29.60 -16.95 -12.88
CA TRP A 513 -28.88 -15.69 -12.63
C TRP A 513 -27.81 -15.38 -13.69
N THR A 514 -27.10 -16.41 -14.14
CA THR A 514 -26.10 -16.27 -15.22
C THR A 514 -26.73 -16.00 -16.60
N SER A 515 -27.99 -16.39 -16.84
CA SER A 515 -28.65 -16.19 -18.14
C SER A 515 -29.25 -14.79 -18.32
N ILE A 516 -29.55 -14.09 -17.23
CA ILE A 516 -30.12 -12.72 -17.23
C ILE A 516 -29.07 -11.62 -17.02
N ASN A 517 -27.83 -11.85 -17.45
CA ASN A 517 -26.68 -10.96 -17.23
C ASN A 517 -26.09 -10.39 -18.54
N PRO A 518 -26.85 -9.57 -19.29
CA PRO A 518 -26.40 -9.04 -20.58
C PRO A 518 -25.21 -8.08 -20.46
N GLN A 519 -25.04 -7.43 -19.32
CA GLN A 519 -23.95 -6.48 -19.06
C GLN A 519 -22.67 -7.15 -18.53
N GLN A 520 -22.63 -8.48 -18.50
CA GLN A 520 -21.45 -9.25 -18.10
C GLN A 520 -20.89 -8.82 -16.73
N ARG A 521 -21.77 -8.62 -15.75
CA ARG A 521 -21.38 -8.31 -14.37
C ARG A 521 -20.97 -9.56 -13.62
N HIS A 522 -20.21 -9.41 -12.55
CA HIS A 522 -19.78 -10.57 -11.78
C HIS A 522 -20.93 -11.15 -10.95
N ILE A 523 -20.95 -12.48 -10.81
CA ILE A 523 -21.86 -13.19 -9.92
C ILE A 523 -21.02 -13.86 -8.84
N TYR A 524 -21.23 -13.45 -7.58
CA TYR A 524 -20.57 -13.99 -6.39
C TYR A 524 -21.61 -14.65 -5.49
N VAL A 525 -21.79 -15.96 -5.63
CA VAL A 525 -22.96 -16.65 -5.08
C VAL A 525 -22.95 -16.66 -3.55
N GLY A 526 -24.08 -16.40 -2.92
CA GLY A 526 -24.22 -16.53 -1.47
C GLY A 526 -24.48 -17.97 -1.04
N ASN A 527 -23.66 -18.51 -0.14
CA ASN A 527 -23.76 -19.87 0.39
C ASN A 527 -24.02 -19.83 1.90
N ASN A 528 -24.95 -20.65 2.40
CA ASN A 528 -25.32 -20.64 3.81
C ASN A 528 -24.65 -21.79 4.58
N ILE A 529 -23.46 -21.53 5.12
CA ILE A 529 -22.77 -22.46 6.02
C ILE A 529 -23.34 -22.46 7.43
N SER A 530 -24.16 -21.46 7.79
CA SER A 530 -24.85 -21.42 9.08
C SER A 530 -25.95 -22.49 9.23
N LYS A 531 -26.31 -23.16 8.13
CA LYS A 531 -27.27 -24.28 8.11
C LYS A 531 -26.63 -25.64 8.37
N LEU A 532 -25.30 -25.74 8.41
CA LEU A 532 -24.60 -27.00 8.63
C LEU A 532 -25.05 -27.64 9.95
N ASP A 533 -25.51 -28.89 9.86
CA ASP A 533 -26.04 -29.68 10.98
C ASP A 533 -25.44 -31.09 11.05
N GLY A 534 -24.57 -31.45 10.09
CA GLY A 534 -23.93 -32.76 10.00
C GLY A 534 -24.87 -33.88 9.51
N LYS A 535 -26.13 -33.55 9.22
CA LYS A 535 -27.17 -34.49 8.80
C LYS A 535 -27.65 -34.14 7.40
N THR A 536 -28.48 -33.12 7.30
CA THR A 536 -29.11 -32.67 6.06
C THR A 536 -28.20 -31.69 5.32
N TRP A 537 -27.49 -30.85 6.07
CA TRP A 537 -26.49 -29.90 5.59
C TRP A 537 -25.12 -30.34 6.09
N LYS A 538 -24.33 -30.91 5.18
CA LYS A 538 -22.99 -31.42 5.44
C LYS A 538 -21.94 -30.64 4.65
N ASN A 539 -20.67 -30.80 4.98
CA ASN A 539 -19.58 -30.10 4.29
C ASN A 539 -19.53 -30.44 2.79
N GLU A 540 -19.88 -31.67 2.40
CA GLU A 540 -19.91 -32.10 1.00
C GLU A 540 -20.93 -31.31 0.17
N GLU A 541 -21.99 -30.78 0.79
CA GLU A 541 -22.93 -29.90 0.12
C GLU A 541 -22.27 -28.57 -0.28
N ILE A 542 -21.41 -28.03 0.58
CA ILE A 542 -20.66 -26.80 0.30
C ILE A 542 -19.63 -27.05 -0.81
N GLU A 543 -18.96 -28.20 -0.79
CA GLU A 543 -18.05 -28.60 -1.86
C GLU A 543 -18.78 -28.68 -3.22
N LYS A 544 -19.96 -29.31 -3.26
CA LYS A 544 -20.79 -29.39 -4.48
C LYS A 544 -21.17 -28.02 -5.00
N GLN A 545 -21.61 -27.12 -4.12
CA GLN A 545 -21.97 -25.74 -4.51
C GLN A 545 -20.77 -24.99 -5.10
N ILE A 546 -19.59 -25.08 -4.48
CA ILE A 546 -18.35 -24.48 -5.01
C ILE A 546 -18.02 -25.05 -6.40
N LYS A 547 -18.15 -26.37 -6.59
CA LYS A 547 -17.94 -27.03 -7.89
C LYS A 547 -18.92 -26.52 -8.95
N ILE A 548 -20.20 -26.41 -8.63
CA ILE A 548 -21.23 -25.90 -9.53
C ILE A 548 -20.93 -24.46 -9.94
N THR A 549 -20.56 -23.60 -8.99
CA THR A 549 -20.14 -22.21 -9.27
C THR A 549 -18.96 -22.17 -10.23
N ARG A 550 -17.92 -22.97 -9.98
CA ARG A 550 -16.73 -23.06 -10.85
C ARG A 550 -17.04 -23.55 -12.26
N ASN A 551 -17.97 -24.50 -12.40
CA ASN A 551 -18.41 -24.98 -13.70
C ASN A 551 -19.11 -23.89 -14.55
N LEU A 552 -19.65 -22.86 -13.90
CA LEU A 552 -20.28 -21.71 -14.54
C LEU A 552 -19.37 -20.46 -14.59
N ALA A 553 -18.06 -20.60 -14.34
CA ALA A 553 -17.11 -19.49 -14.42
C ALA A 553 -17.08 -18.83 -15.81
N GLY A 554 -17.23 -19.60 -16.89
CA GLY A 554 -17.36 -19.07 -18.26
C GLY A 554 -18.65 -18.26 -18.51
N LYS A 555 -19.58 -18.25 -17.55
CA LYS A 555 -20.79 -17.43 -17.51
C LYS A 555 -20.76 -16.41 -16.35
N LEU A 556 -19.56 -16.09 -15.87
CA LEU A 556 -19.29 -15.06 -14.87
C LEU A 556 -19.80 -15.37 -13.44
N ALA A 557 -20.08 -16.64 -13.14
CA ALA A 557 -20.15 -17.13 -11.75
C ALA A 557 -18.72 -17.30 -11.21
N LEU A 558 -18.15 -16.22 -10.67
CA LEU A 558 -16.70 -16.11 -10.43
C LEU A 558 -16.31 -16.20 -8.95
N GLY A 559 -17.19 -16.67 -8.09
CA GLY A 559 -16.87 -16.81 -6.68
C GLY A 559 -18.06 -17.08 -5.79
N ASN A 560 -17.77 -17.25 -4.49
CA ASN A 560 -18.74 -17.55 -3.46
C ASN A 560 -18.54 -16.63 -2.25
N ILE A 561 -19.61 -16.40 -1.51
CA ILE A 561 -19.64 -15.62 -0.28
C ILE A 561 -20.35 -16.45 0.79
N PHE A 562 -19.70 -16.69 1.92
CA PHE A 562 -20.22 -17.61 2.93
C PHE A 562 -20.88 -16.88 4.10
N PHE A 563 -22.15 -17.23 4.36
CA PHE A 563 -22.94 -16.77 5.48
C PHE A 563 -22.93 -17.83 6.60
N SER A 564 -22.31 -17.59 7.75
CA SER A 564 -21.50 -16.41 8.09
C SER A 564 -20.17 -16.76 8.75
N MET A 565 -19.33 -15.75 8.93
CA MET A 565 -17.95 -15.88 9.39
C MET A 565 -17.82 -16.68 10.71
N SER A 566 -18.77 -16.57 11.64
CA SER A 566 -18.73 -17.28 12.93
C SER A 566 -18.59 -18.80 12.80
N PHE A 567 -19.15 -19.42 11.74
CA PHE A 567 -19.02 -20.86 11.49
C PHE A 567 -17.61 -21.24 11.02
N LEU A 568 -16.95 -20.37 10.23
CA LEU A 568 -15.54 -20.54 9.86
C LEU A 568 -14.63 -20.31 11.07
N GLN A 569 -14.93 -19.30 11.88
CA GLN A 569 -14.14 -18.93 13.04
C GLN A 569 -14.16 -20.04 14.11
N LYS A 570 -15.34 -20.60 14.39
CA LYS A 570 -15.52 -21.71 15.34
C LYS A 570 -15.15 -23.08 14.75
N ASN A 571 -14.83 -23.13 13.45
CA ASN A 571 -14.61 -24.37 12.70
C ASN A 571 -15.75 -25.38 12.91
N THR A 572 -17.01 -24.91 12.82
CA THR A 572 -18.19 -25.74 13.09
C THR A 572 -18.21 -26.94 12.14
N LEU A 573 -18.26 -28.15 12.71
CA LEU A 573 -18.23 -29.42 11.96
C LEU A 573 -16.99 -29.57 11.05
N GLY A 574 -15.87 -28.91 11.38
CA GLY A 574 -14.63 -29.00 10.60
C GLY A 574 -14.63 -28.22 9.29
N ILE A 575 -15.65 -27.39 9.02
CA ILE A 575 -15.81 -26.71 7.72
C ILE A 575 -14.62 -25.83 7.33
N ALA A 576 -13.91 -25.22 8.29
CA ALA A 576 -12.76 -24.39 8.00
C ALA A 576 -11.58 -25.23 7.47
N ASP A 577 -11.43 -26.46 7.95
CA ASP A 577 -10.33 -27.34 7.53
C ASP A 577 -10.49 -27.79 6.09
N GLU A 578 -11.74 -27.98 5.65
CA GLU A 578 -12.10 -28.32 4.27
C GLU A 578 -11.66 -27.26 3.25
N PHE A 579 -11.60 -25.99 3.63
CA PHE A 579 -11.18 -24.91 2.72
C PHE A 579 -9.71 -25.01 2.30
N SER A 580 -8.88 -25.75 3.04
CA SER A 580 -7.51 -26.06 2.59
C SER A 580 -7.51 -26.90 1.30
N SER A 581 -8.54 -27.73 1.09
CA SER A 581 -8.77 -28.48 -0.15
C SER A 581 -9.46 -27.61 -1.20
N TYR A 582 -10.51 -26.88 -0.81
CA TYR A 582 -11.31 -26.10 -1.75
C TYR A 582 -10.55 -24.91 -2.35
N TYR A 583 -9.76 -24.24 -1.52
CA TYR A 583 -8.94 -23.05 -1.82
C TYR A 583 -7.46 -23.31 -1.54
N SER A 584 -6.93 -24.39 -2.10
CA SER A 584 -5.55 -24.85 -1.89
C SER A 584 -4.44 -23.90 -2.39
N GLN A 585 -4.80 -22.88 -3.18
CA GLN A 585 -3.87 -21.87 -3.69
C GLN A 585 -4.46 -20.46 -3.49
N PRO A 586 -3.61 -19.44 -3.24
CA PRO A 586 -4.04 -18.05 -3.29
C PRO A 586 -4.65 -17.70 -4.65
N ALA A 587 -5.63 -16.79 -4.67
CA ALA A 587 -6.24 -16.31 -5.89
C ALA A 587 -6.45 -14.80 -5.84
N LEU A 588 -6.16 -14.12 -6.95
CA LEU A 588 -6.65 -12.76 -7.14
C LEU A 588 -8.16 -12.81 -7.40
N VAL A 589 -8.82 -11.71 -7.03
CA VAL A 589 -10.20 -11.48 -7.45
C VAL A 589 -10.30 -11.35 -8.98
N PRO A 590 -11.49 -11.58 -9.55
CA PRO A 590 -11.72 -11.40 -10.98
C PRO A 590 -11.51 -9.95 -11.44
N THR A 591 -10.99 -9.77 -12.65
CA THR A 591 -10.75 -8.45 -13.25
C THR A 591 -12.04 -7.75 -13.63
N GLN A 592 -12.09 -6.42 -13.49
CA GLN A 592 -13.23 -5.61 -13.91
C GLN A 592 -13.01 -5.05 -15.32
N SER A 593 -12.97 -5.94 -16.31
CA SER A 593 -12.59 -5.60 -17.69
C SER A 593 -13.48 -4.55 -18.36
N TRP A 594 -14.73 -4.39 -17.91
CA TRP A 594 -15.65 -3.35 -18.40
C TRP A 594 -15.29 -1.94 -17.94
N GLN A 595 -14.45 -1.78 -16.91
CA GLN A 595 -13.98 -0.48 -16.44
C GLN A 595 -12.63 -0.11 -17.08
N ASN A 596 -11.63 -0.98 -16.91
CA ASN A 596 -10.30 -0.81 -17.49
C ASN A 596 -9.58 -2.16 -17.47
N ASN A 597 -8.95 -2.51 -18.59
CA ASN A 597 -8.19 -3.76 -18.79
C ASN A 597 -6.69 -3.52 -19.02
N THR A 598 -6.20 -2.30 -18.83
CA THR A 598 -4.79 -1.95 -19.01
C THR A 598 -4.02 -2.27 -17.72
N PRO A 599 -3.13 -3.27 -17.73
CA PRO A 599 -2.39 -3.64 -16.53
C PRO A 599 -1.34 -2.59 -16.12
N PRO A 600 -0.91 -2.60 -14.85
CA PRO A 600 0.24 -1.80 -14.38
C PRO A 600 1.53 -2.22 -15.10
N SER A 601 2.57 -1.40 -15.00
CA SER A 601 3.86 -1.73 -15.61
C SER A 601 4.51 -2.88 -14.82
N PRO A 602 5.17 -3.84 -15.49
CA PRO A 602 5.93 -4.88 -14.80
C PRO A 602 6.93 -4.29 -13.79
N PRO A 603 7.20 -4.99 -12.66
CA PRO A 603 8.17 -4.54 -11.69
C PRO A 603 9.56 -4.39 -12.33
N LYS A 604 10.36 -3.47 -11.81
CA LYS A 604 11.75 -3.26 -12.26
C LYS A 604 12.74 -3.64 -11.18
N ASN A 605 14.01 -3.75 -11.57
CA ASN A 605 15.12 -4.04 -10.67
C ASN A 605 14.91 -5.31 -9.82
N LEU A 606 14.29 -6.34 -10.40
CA LEU A 606 14.14 -7.65 -9.75
C LEU A 606 15.53 -8.28 -9.57
N LYS A 607 15.95 -8.49 -8.32
CA LYS A 607 17.26 -9.01 -7.96
C LYS A 607 17.16 -10.00 -6.80
N PHE A 608 18.00 -11.03 -6.82
CA PHE A 608 18.18 -11.95 -5.70
C PHE A 608 19.47 -11.61 -4.95
N GLN A 609 19.36 -11.37 -3.65
CA GLN A 609 20.50 -11.09 -2.77
C GLN A 609 20.18 -11.60 -1.37
N ASP A 610 21.14 -12.27 -0.73
CA ASP A 610 21.04 -12.74 0.67
C ASP A 610 19.76 -13.54 0.97
N GLY A 611 19.37 -14.44 0.06
CA GLY A 611 18.18 -15.29 0.22
C GLY A 611 16.84 -14.58 -0.05
N LYS A 612 16.87 -13.34 -0.56
CA LYS A 612 15.67 -12.53 -0.80
C LYS A 612 15.60 -12.02 -2.23
N LEU A 613 14.43 -12.15 -2.84
CA LEU A 613 14.03 -11.38 -4.01
C LEU A 613 13.68 -9.96 -3.57
N ASN A 614 14.15 -8.97 -4.32
CA ASN A 614 13.85 -7.55 -4.14
C ASN A 614 13.45 -6.97 -5.49
N TRP A 615 12.46 -6.08 -5.53
CA TRP A 615 12.01 -5.40 -6.74
C TRP A 615 11.53 -3.98 -6.44
N GLN A 616 11.18 -3.24 -7.48
CA GLN A 616 10.60 -1.90 -7.38
C GLN A 616 9.39 -1.77 -8.32
N PRO A 617 8.45 -0.85 -8.03
CA PRO A 617 7.40 -0.50 -8.99
C PRO A 617 7.95 -0.09 -10.35
N GLY A 618 7.28 -0.56 -11.41
CA GLY A 618 7.65 -0.24 -12.79
C GLY A 618 7.48 1.24 -13.08
N ASP A 619 6.37 1.82 -12.63
CA ASP A 619 5.98 3.22 -12.81
C ASP A 619 5.35 3.80 -11.52
N GLU A 620 4.75 4.99 -11.63
CA GLU A 620 4.08 5.68 -10.53
C GLU A 620 2.62 5.26 -10.35
N ARG A 621 2.09 4.34 -11.18
CA ARG A 621 0.70 3.91 -11.04
C ARG A 621 0.53 3.12 -9.73
N PRO A 622 -0.57 3.34 -8.98
CA PRO A 622 -0.80 2.61 -7.75
C PRO A 622 -0.84 1.10 -7.96
N VAL A 623 -0.01 0.39 -7.22
CA VAL A 623 -0.04 -1.07 -7.12
C VAL A 623 -0.90 -1.45 -5.92
N ARG A 624 -1.84 -2.39 -6.11
CA ARG A 624 -2.65 -2.98 -5.04
C ARG A 624 -1.91 -4.13 -4.36
N SER A 625 -1.28 -4.97 -5.15
CA SER A 625 -0.55 -6.14 -4.67
C SER A 625 0.47 -6.63 -5.69
N TRP A 626 1.32 -7.54 -5.22
CA TRP A 626 2.30 -8.25 -6.04
C TRP A 626 1.95 -9.73 -6.04
N THR A 627 1.98 -10.35 -7.21
CA THR A 627 1.93 -11.81 -7.32
C THR A 627 3.33 -12.37 -7.48
N LEU A 628 3.67 -13.36 -6.66
CA LEU A 628 4.90 -14.12 -6.78
C LEU A 628 4.56 -15.53 -7.26
N TYR A 629 4.99 -15.85 -8.47
CA TYR A 629 4.86 -17.18 -9.06
C TYR A 629 6.16 -17.96 -8.91
N ARG A 630 6.04 -19.28 -8.81
CA ARG A 630 7.15 -20.23 -9.00
C ARG A 630 6.87 -21.09 -10.22
N GLN A 631 7.89 -21.31 -11.03
CA GLN A 631 7.83 -22.16 -12.21
C GLN A 631 7.89 -23.64 -11.79
N ASN A 632 6.97 -24.44 -12.33
CA ASN A 632 6.91 -25.89 -12.18
C ASN A 632 6.73 -26.53 -13.58
N GLY A 633 7.83 -26.98 -14.19
CA GLY A 633 7.84 -27.35 -15.61
C GLY A 633 7.52 -26.15 -16.49
N ASP A 634 6.51 -26.29 -17.37
CA ASP A 634 6.04 -25.20 -18.23
C ASP A 634 4.98 -24.30 -17.56
N ASN A 635 4.54 -24.66 -16.35
CA ASN A 635 3.46 -23.96 -15.64
C ASN A 635 4.00 -22.98 -14.59
N TRP A 636 3.22 -21.93 -14.33
CA TRP A 636 3.47 -20.96 -13.26
C TRP A 636 2.40 -21.07 -12.19
N THR A 637 2.80 -21.30 -10.94
CA THR A 637 1.88 -21.40 -9.80
C THR A 637 2.08 -20.20 -8.87
N ILE A 638 0.99 -19.49 -8.54
CA ILE A 638 1.02 -18.44 -7.51
C ILE A 638 1.45 -19.07 -6.19
N GLN A 639 2.55 -18.58 -5.63
CA GLN A 639 2.99 -18.95 -4.28
C GLN A 639 2.41 -18.01 -3.24
N ARG A 640 2.44 -16.70 -3.53
CA ARG A 640 2.01 -15.65 -2.60
C ARG A 640 1.41 -14.47 -3.36
N ILE A 641 0.46 -13.81 -2.70
CA ILE A 641 0.02 -12.47 -3.06
C ILE A 641 0.45 -11.55 -1.92
N LEU A 642 1.24 -10.53 -2.23
CA LEU A 642 1.88 -9.65 -1.27
C LEU A 642 1.25 -8.27 -1.34
N SER A 643 1.15 -7.57 -0.21
CA SER A 643 0.58 -6.21 -0.17
C SER A 643 1.39 -5.23 -1.00
N ALA A 644 0.77 -4.13 -1.44
CA ALA A 644 1.41 -3.06 -2.20
C ALA A 644 2.77 -2.60 -1.62
N GLY A 645 2.87 -2.46 -0.29
CA GLY A 645 4.08 -2.01 0.41
C GLY A 645 5.18 -3.06 0.54
N THR A 646 4.96 -4.30 0.10
CA THR A 646 5.93 -5.39 0.19
C THR A 646 6.69 -5.54 -1.12
N THR A 647 7.92 -5.03 -1.19
CA THR A 647 8.77 -5.08 -2.39
C THR A 647 9.91 -6.10 -2.28
N PHE A 648 9.75 -7.10 -1.42
CA PHE A 648 10.70 -8.19 -1.25
C PHE A 648 10.02 -9.50 -0.86
N ALA A 649 10.69 -10.62 -1.08
CA ALA A 649 10.23 -11.93 -0.62
C ALA A 649 11.37 -12.92 -0.43
N THR A 650 11.41 -13.60 0.71
CA THR A 650 12.31 -14.75 0.93
C THR A 650 11.82 -15.93 0.11
N VAL A 651 12.70 -16.59 -0.64
CA VAL A 651 12.37 -17.71 -1.53
C VAL A 651 13.41 -18.82 -1.43
N GLN A 652 13.01 -20.04 -1.76
CA GLN A 652 13.93 -21.17 -1.96
C GLN A 652 14.51 -21.15 -3.39
N PRO A 653 15.60 -21.89 -3.68
CA PRO A 653 16.11 -22.04 -5.04
C PRO A 653 15.02 -22.40 -6.06
N GLY A 654 15.08 -21.79 -7.25
CA GLY A 654 14.12 -22.01 -8.33
C GLY A 654 13.90 -20.81 -9.24
N THR A 655 12.97 -20.94 -10.18
CA THR A 655 12.61 -19.85 -11.10
C THR A 655 11.31 -19.20 -10.67
N TYR A 656 11.30 -17.86 -10.59
CA TYR A 656 10.20 -17.06 -10.10
C TYR A 656 9.80 -15.99 -11.11
N ALA A 657 8.54 -15.58 -11.06
CA ALA A 657 8.03 -14.41 -11.77
C ALA A 657 7.31 -13.49 -10.78
N VAL A 658 7.59 -12.19 -10.84
CA VAL A 658 6.91 -11.17 -10.03
C VAL A 658 6.07 -10.28 -10.94
N CYS A 659 4.79 -10.11 -10.63
CA CYS A 659 3.89 -9.22 -11.37
C CYS A 659 3.34 -8.13 -10.45
N ALA A 660 3.06 -6.96 -11.01
CA ALA A 660 2.30 -5.90 -10.37
C ALA A 660 0.79 -6.13 -10.62
N VAL A 661 -0.05 -5.87 -9.63
CA VAL A 661 -1.50 -5.96 -9.73
C VAL A 661 -2.13 -4.63 -9.33
N ASP A 662 -3.02 -4.08 -10.16
CA ASP A 662 -3.74 -2.85 -9.85
C ASP A 662 -5.01 -3.14 -9.01
N ARG A 663 -5.75 -2.08 -8.68
CA ARG A 663 -6.97 -2.17 -7.86
C ARG A 663 -8.17 -2.80 -8.58
N LEU A 664 -8.13 -2.88 -9.90
CA LEU A 664 -9.13 -3.59 -10.71
C LEU A 664 -8.70 -5.04 -10.99
N ALA A 665 -7.65 -5.49 -10.30
CA ALA A 665 -7.01 -6.78 -10.38
C ALA A 665 -6.30 -7.06 -11.73
N ASN A 666 -6.09 -6.05 -12.58
CA ASN A 666 -5.29 -6.21 -13.78
C ASN A 666 -3.84 -6.50 -13.38
N GLU A 667 -3.24 -7.49 -14.01
CA GLU A 667 -1.91 -8.00 -13.67
C GLU A 667 -0.94 -7.76 -14.82
N SER A 668 0.24 -7.23 -14.51
CA SER A 668 1.31 -7.02 -15.48
C SER A 668 1.85 -8.36 -16.00
N GLU A 669 2.67 -8.31 -17.05
CA GLU A 669 3.57 -9.45 -17.32
C GLU A 669 4.51 -9.65 -16.11
N GLY A 670 4.88 -10.91 -15.88
CA GLY A 670 5.76 -11.29 -14.77
C GLY A 670 7.22 -11.17 -15.15
N VAL A 671 8.02 -10.46 -14.35
CA VAL A 671 9.47 -10.40 -14.55
C VAL A 671 10.12 -11.64 -13.96
N VAL A 672 10.85 -12.39 -14.78
CA VAL A 672 11.42 -13.68 -14.44
C VAL A 672 12.83 -13.56 -13.88
N ILE A 673 13.12 -14.36 -12.84
CA ILE A 673 14.46 -14.55 -12.28
C ILE A 673 14.64 -15.99 -11.81
N SER A 674 15.82 -16.55 -12.01
CA SER A 674 16.23 -17.83 -11.41
C SER A 674 17.19 -17.55 -10.25
N VAL A 675 16.96 -18.21 -9.12
CA VAL A 675 17.70 -18.03 -7.86
C VAL A 675 18.32 -19.32 -7.36
#